data_AF-A0A9W8J5V5-F1
#
_entry.id   AF-A0A9W8J5V5-F1
#
_cell.length_a   1.000
_cell.length_b   1.000
_cell.length_c   1.000
_cell.angle_alpha   90.00
_cell.angle_beta   90.00
_cell.angle_gamma   90.00
#
_symmetry.space_group_name_H-M   'P 1'
#
loop_
_entity.id
_entity.type
_entity.pdbx_description
1 polymer ?
#
loop_
_entity_poly.entity_id
_entity_poly.type
_entity_poly.pdbx_seq_one_letter_code
_entity_poly.pdbx_strand_id
1 'polypeptide(L)'
;MNSECHLVNCPRHHANRQELTQDWFNCQVRIHVLQILIYGFYLQVSDRTPTPKDRNKTIEDRRYWIHQLYETLRPVAHYPGSEASVRLALKVPEATQGLQTVTKWLRDILGNRELPIDRMLLTFLCEGASLLMLCDVNVMDDDLMRAPPLNVYAGRHFFYRLKGTGYAVPELYQRSKAVDHSFISAGILFFQQVVDDRITIEINVLCQFAEFLAGCVILAHLRFNLHSATLPRGWILALLHQVTRREPGFMLLDFLLFEGPEFPALRGLFIHRICRAMALIGYNIPNKNLRDDILKMLDVRRAIKVHECTDRLFKRFTTARSWGGIVSAVQTSCTGSDLDDMVQLCSTGKPSPQEPPPEGIQRVFFKNPEDIPSMLSTGPLRVQAEFEAVILDSLKLQTSAEIEQQIEQTAEVVATDFMDPRDIVDPLPDTAAPLVTDITQEQKDVAFRLLKSYRKRIREQELENSKSASREIYDSYFETCLNMALDTKRMQWPHGFYYRKLYLGLVPHLLTCAKAIELYAQSEKTKTKQGYKEDGKQGYKEDEKLDYDSLKQKMNELVDILKVCKKLALRLDPSSEVHKKRDIEGLKKLVREVEALVNRVPSGAGLDIHFNLQLAIKAIITKPTPKAKSKPKLNMEDDLSY
;
A
#
# COMPACT_ATOMS: atom_id res chain seq x y z
N MET A 1 8.39 -11.71 -12.99
CA MET A 1 9.29 -11.20 -14.06
C MET A 1 9.19 -9.68 -14.12
N ASN A 2 10.27 -8.96 -14.43
CA ASN A 2 10.23 -7.48 -14.50
C ASN A 2 9.94 -6.93 -15.91
N SER A 3 10.15 -7.75 -16.95
CA SER A 3 10.04 -7.40 -18.37
C SER A 3 8.76 -7.93 -19.05
N GLU A 4 7.90 -8.67 -18.32
CA GLU A 4 6.69 -9.32 -18.84
C GLU A 4 5.42 -8.66 -18.32
N CYS A 5 5.41 -7.32 -18.29
CA CYS A 5 4.16 -6.59 -18.05
C CYS A 5 3.35 -6.58 -19.34
N HIS A 6 2.42 -7.52 -19.48
CA HIS A 6 1.52 -7.60 -20.65
C HIS A 6 0.45 -6.48 -20.67
N LEU A 7 0.43 -5.58 -19.68
CA LEU A 7 -0.41 -4.40 -19.68
C LEU A 7 0.19 -3.34 -20.62
N VAL A 8 -0.47 -3.16 -21.77
CA VAL A 8 -0.16 -2.06 -22.71
C VAL A 8 -0.25 -0.73 -21.95
N ASN A 9 0.80 0.10 -22.06
CA ASN A 9 0.93 1.38 -21.36
C ASN A 9 0.90 1.29 -19.82
N CYS A 10 1.49 0.25 -19.22
CA CYS A 10 1.63 0.19 -17.76
C CYS A 10 2.38 1.43 -17.22
N PRO A 11 1.81 2.20 -16.28
CA PRO A 11 2.45 3.39 -15.72
C PRO A 11 3.50 3.07 -14.63
N ARG A 12 3.73 1.78 -14.33
CA ARG A 12 4.70 1.33 -13.33
C ARG A 12 6.09 1.24 -13.96
N HIS A 13 7.13 1.51 -13.17
CA HIS A 13 8.50 1.40 -13.63
C HIS A 13 8.91 -0.07 -13.78
N HIS A 14 9.44 -0.44 -14.95
CA HIS A 14 9.86 -1.79 -15.29
C HIS A 14 11.39 -1.88 -15.43
N ALA A 15 12.09 -1.77 -14.31
CA ALA A 15 13.55 -1.93 -14.26
C ALA A 15 13.99 -3.38 -14.53
N ASN A 16 15.00 -3.56 -15.38
CA ASN A 16 15.63 -4.85 -15.56
C ASN A 16 16.30 -5.31 -14.25
N ARG A 17 16.37 -6.62 -13.98
CA ARG A 17 16.99 -7.14 -12.75
C ARG A 17 18.45 -6.71 -12.59
N GLN A 18 19.16 -6.53 -13.70
CA GLN A 18 20.55 -6.05 -13.71
C GLN A 18 20.69 -4.57 -13.33
N GLU A 19 19.61 -3.79 -13.38
CA GLU A 19 19.58 -2.36 -13.01
C GLU A 19 19.25 -2.15 -11.53
N LEU A 20 18.80 -3.21 -10.84
CA LEU A 20 18.43 -3.19 -9.42
C LEU A 20 19.68 -3.27 -8.52
N THR A 21 20.49 -2.22 -8.59
CA THR A 21 21.69 -2.07 -7.76
C THR A 21 21.37 -1.50 -6.38
N GLN A 22 22.34 -1.55 -5.47
CA GLN A 22 22.22 -0.92 -4.15
C GLN A 22 21.93 0.58 -4.26
N ASP A 23 22.47 1.26 -5.27
CA ASP A 23 22.25 2.69 -5.48
C ASP A 23 20.86 2.99 -6.08
N TRP A 24 20.33 2.10 -6.93
CA TRP A 24 18.92 2.17 -7.35
C TRP A 24 17.98 2.05 -6.14
N PHE A 25 18.25 1.09 -5.25
CA PHE A 25 17.45 0.84 -4.05
C PHE A 25 17.52 1.99 -3.05
N ASN A 26 18.73 2.48 -2.75
CA ASN A 26 18.94 3.69 -1.94
C ASN A 26 18.22 4.91 -2.52
N CYS A 27 18.18 5.04 -3.85
CA CYS A 27 17.44 6.11 -4.53
C CYS A 27 15.92 6.01 -4.31
N GLN A 28 15.32 4.80 -4.37
CA GLN A 28 13.90 4.62 -4.05
C GLN A 28 13.59 5.02 -2.59
N VAL A 29 14.40 4.56 -1.64
CA VAL A 29 14.24 4.94 -0.22
C VAL A 29 14.36 6.47 -0.05
N ARG A 30 15.36 7.09 -0.68
CA ARG A 30 15.57 8.55 -0.63
C ARG A 30 14.38 9.32 -1.22
N ILE A 31 13.78 8.85 -2.31
CA ILE A 31 12.58 9.48 -2.90
C ILE A 31 11.43 9.52 -1.88
N HIS A 32 11.15 8.41 -1.20
CA HIS A 32 10.07 8.36 -0.21
C HIS A 32 10.39 9.17 1.06
N VAL A 33 11.65 9.14 1.53
CA VAL A 33 12.13 10.03 2.61
C VAL A 33 11.93 11.51 2.26
N LEU A 34 12.31 11.93 1.05
CA LEU A 34 12.12 13.31 0.59
C LEU A 34 10.64 13.68 0.47
N GLN A 35 9.78 12.76 -0.01
CA GLN A 35 8.32 12.97 -0.06
C GLN A 35 7.73 13.17 1.34
N ILE A 36 8.14 12.37 2.32
CA ILE A 36 7.75 12.49 3.73
C ILE A 36 8.17 13.85 4.29
N LEU A 37 9.41 14.29 4.06
CA LEU A 37 9.90 15.59 4.53
C LEU A 37 9.17 16.77 3.89
N ILE A 38 8.94 16.72 2.57
CA ILE A 38 8.17 17.74 1.83
C ILE A 38 6.72 17.82 2.36
N TYR A 39 6.09 16.68 2.64
CA TYR A 39 4.74 16.64 3.20
C TYR A 39 4.71 17.14 4.66
N GLY A 40 5.71 16.78 5.47
CA GLY A 40 5.88 17.28 6.84
C GLY A 40 6.03 18.80 6.88
N PHE A 41 6.84 19.37 6.00
CA PHE A 41 6.96 20.83 5.83
C PHE A 41 5.64 21.47 5.36
N TYR A 42 4.94 20.85 4.40
CA TYR A 42 3.62 21.33 3.97
C TYR A 42 2.61 21.39 5.11
N LEU A 43 2.60 20.39 6.00
CA LEU A 43 1.76 20.42 7.20
C LEU A 43 2.13 21.61 8.10
N GLN A 44 3.40 21.78 8.46
CA GLN A 44 3.87 22.87 9.33
C GLN A 44 3.54 24.27 8.79
N VAL A 45 3.70 24.49 7.47
CA VAL A 45 3.34 25.78 6.84
C VAL A 45 1.82 25.99 6.85
N SER A 46 1.05 24.92 6.67
CA SER A 46 -0.42 25.01 6.66
C SER A 46 -1.03 25.23 8.05
N ASP A 47 -0.35 24.83 9.13
CA ASP A 47 -0.78 25.16 10.51
C ASP A 47 -0.74 26.68 10.79
N ARG A 48 -0.02 27.45 9.97
CA ARG A 48 -0.02 28.93 10.02
C ARG A 48 -1.17 29.57 9.24
N THR A 49 -2.07 28.78 8.65
CA THR A 49 -3.23 29.28 7.90
C THR A 49 -4.54 28.93 8.62
N PRO A 50 -5.51 29.86 8.74
CA PRO A 50 -6.67 29.69 9.62
C PRO A 50 -7.76 28.70 9.13
N THR A 51 -7.51 27.95 8.06
CA THR A 51 -8.44 26.91 7.57
C THR A 51 -8.33 25.64 8.43
N PRO A 52 -9.43 25.15 9.03
CA PRO A 52 -9.41 23.89 9.76
C PRO A 52 -8.92 22.74 8.88
N LYS A 53 -7.89 22.03 9.33
CA LYS A 53 -7.46 20.79 8.68
C LYS A 53 -8.44 19.68 8.99
N ASP A 54 -8.78 18.88 7.98
CA ASP A 54 -9.37 17.58 8.21
C ASP A 54 -8.31 16.67 8.88
N ARG A 55 -8.51 16.43 10.18
CA ARG A 55 -7.66 15.58 11.01
C ARG A 55 -7.61 14.14 10.49
N ASN A 56 -8.72 13.64 9.95
CA ASN A 56 -8.82 12.27 9.45
C ASN A 56 -8.05 12.14 8.13
N LYS A 57 -8.26 13.05 7.17
CA LYS A 57 -7.46 13.08 5.93
C LYS A 57 -5.95 13.22 6.21
N THR A 58 -5.58 14.01 7.21
CA THR A 58 -4.17 14.15 7.62
C THR A 58 -3.59 12.83 8.17
N ILE A 59 -4.38 12.03 8.91
CA ILE A 59 -3.97 10.71 9.41
C ILE A 59 -3.87 9.70 8.25
N GLU A 60 -4.83 9.69 7.33
CA GLU A 60 -4.82 8.83 6.13
C GLU A 60 -3.60 9.09 5.25
N ASP A 61 -3.31 10.37 4.93
CA ASP A 61 -2.13 10.76 4.15
C ASP A 61 -0.82 10.32 4.82
N ARG A 62 -0.68 10.50 6.16
CA ARG A 62 0.50 10.05 6.91
C ARG A 62 0.65 8.53 6.87
N ARG A 63 -0.45 7.78 7.07
CA ARG A 63 -0.46 6.31 7.00
C ARG A 63 -0.09 5.81 5.60
N TYR A 64 -0.57 6.46 4.55
CA TYR A 64 -0.18 6.16 3.18
C TYR A 64 1.33 6.28 2.96
N TRP A 65 1.95 7.39 3.39
CA TRP A 65 3.40 7.58 3.24
C TRP A 65 4.24 6.62 4.09
N ILE A 66 3.78 6.28 5.29
CA ILE A 66 4.40 5.27 6.16
C ILE A 66 4.36 3.89 5.48
N HIS A 67 3.22 3.50 4.91
CA HIS A 67 3.07 2.27 4.13
C HIS A 67 3.96 2.25 2.88
N GLN A 68 4.04 3.35 2.11
CA GLN A 68 4.95 3.44 0.95
C GLN A 68 6.43 3.29 1.36
N LEU A 69 6.85 3.88 2.48
CA LEU A 69 8.21 3.68 2.99
C LEU A 69 8.42 2.23 3.44
N TYR A 70 7.47 1.63 4.14
CA TYR A 70 7.53 0.24 4.58
C TYR A 70 7.70 -0.74 3.42
N GLU A 71 6.84 -0.65 2.40
CA GLU A 71 6.90 -1.46 1.18
C GLU A 71 8.23 -1.27 0.44
N THR A 72 8.77 -0.05 0.42
CA THR A 72 10.07 0.22 -0.20
C THR A 72 11.22 -0.43 0.58
N LEU A 73 11.22 -0.33 1.91
CA LEU A 73 12.24 -0.95 2.75
C LEU A 73 12.15 -2.48 2.71
N ARG A 74 10.95 -3.05 2.52
CA ARG A 74 10.68 -4.49 2.61
C ARG A 74 9.91 -4.98 1.37
N PRO A 75 10.56 -4.99 0.19
CA PRO A 75 9.90 -5.29 -1.07
C PRO A 75 9.39 -6.74 -1.14
N VAL A 76 8.31 -6.94 -1.89
CA VAL A 76 7.63 -8.24 -2.07
C VAL A 76 8.55 -9.35 -2.62
N ALA A 77 9.62 -8.99 -3.34
CA ALA A 77 10.62 -9.91 -3.86
C ALA A 77 12.00 -9.64 -3.21
N HIS A 78 12.88 -10.64 -3.16
CA HIS A 78 14.24 -10.48 -2.60
C HIS A 78 15.15 -9.57 -3.46
N TYR A 79 14.91 -9.54 -4.77
CA TYR A 79 15.86 -8.93 -5.71
C TYR A 79 15.92 -7.40 -5.78
N PRO A 80 14.90 -6.59 -5.41
CA PRO A 80 15.01 -5.14 -5.39
C PRO A 80 15.74 -4.56 -4.16
N GLY A 81 15.95 -5.36 -3.10
CA GLY A 81 16.56 -4.88 -1.85
C GLY A 81 16.01 -5.58 -0.60
N SER A 82 16.55 -5.22 0.56
CA SER A 82 16.01 -5.55 1.88
C SER A 82 16.31 -4.40 2.84
N GLU A 83 15.54 -4.27 3.91
CA GLU A 83 15.76 -3.29 4.99
C GLU A 83 17.20 -3.34 5.52
N ALA A 84 17.77 -4.53 5.62
CA ALA A 84 19.14 -4.72 6.07
C ALA A 84 20.20 -4.12 5.13
N SER A 85 19.87 -4.02 3.84
CA SER A 85 20.67 -3.34 2.82
C SER A 85 20.54 -1.80 2.93
N VAL A 86 19.59 -1.31 3.75
CA VAL A 86 19.29 0.12 3.99
C VAL A 86 20.09 0.64 5.20
N ARG A 87 21.42 0.54 5.16
CA ARG A 87 22.29 1.15 6.19
C ARG A 87 22.37 2.68 6.01
N LEU A 88 21.39 3.35 6.61
CA LEU A 88 20.98 4.74 6.30
C LEU A 88 21.92 5.89 6.71
N ALA A 89 23.11 5.64 7.25
CA ALA A 89 24.01 6.72 7.67
C ALA A 89 24.83 7.36 6.52
N LEU A 90 25.24 6.58 5.51
CA LEU A 90 26.32 6.98 4.59
C LEU A 90 25.87 7.35 3.16
N LYS A 91 24.70 6.89 2.68
CA LYS A 91 24.26 7.09 1.27
C LYS A 91 22.95 7.86 1.08
N VAL A 92 22.18 8.13 2.14
CA VAL A 92 20.93 8.91 2.08
C VAL A 92 21.01 10.01 3.14
N PRO A 93 21.50 11.22 2.81
CA PRO A 93 21.72 12.29 3.77
C PRO A 93 20.47 12.69 4.56
N GLU A 94 19.30 12.61 3.92
CA GLU A 94 18.02 13.01 4.51
C GLU A 94 17.39 11.95 5.43
N ALA A 95 18.01 10.76 5.54
CA ALA A 95 17.45 9.61 6.22
C ALA A 95 17.13 9.87 7.70
N THR A 96 18.08 10.44 8.45
CA THR A 96 17.93 10.72 9.88
C THR A 96 16.72 11.61 10.15
N GLN A 97 16.60 12.71 9.41
CA GLN A 97 15.47 13.64 9.52
C GLN A 97 14.14 13.00 9.07
N GLY A 98 14.18 12.18 8.01
CA GLY A 98 13.02 11.44 7.53
C GLY A 98 12.50 10.43 8.54
N LEU A 99 13.37 9.61 9.11
CA LEU A 99 13.01 8.61 10.13
C LEU A 99 12.55 9.25 11.44
N GLN A 100 13.14 10.38 11.86
CA GLN A 100 12.63 11.17 12.98
C GLN A 100 11.20 11.69 12.70
N THR A 101 10.94 12.15 11.47
CA THR A 101 9.60 12.60 11.05
C THR A 101 8.59 11.45 11.05
N VAL A 102 8.97 10.28 10.53
CA VAL A 102 8.15 9.05 10.57
C VAL A 102 7.88 8.60 12.00
N THR A 103 8.90 8.61 12.86
CA THR A 103 8.78 8.26 14.28
C THR A 103 7.81 9.19 14.99
N LYS A 104 7.89 10.50 14.73
CA LYS A 104 6.92 11.47 15.24
C LYS A 104 5.50 11.18 14.74
N TRP A 105 5.31 10.95 13.45
CA TRP A 105 3.98 10.63 12.90
C TRP A 105 3.41 9.32 13.48
N LEU A 106 4.25 8.30 13.68
CA LEU A 106 3.85 7.05 14.31
C LEU A 106 3.42 7.27 15.75
N ARG A 107 4.17 8.05 16.55
CA ARG A 107 3.78 8.42 17.93
C ARG A 107 2.49 9.26 17.96
N ASP A 108 2.36 10.28 17.11
CA ASP A 108 1.15 11.10 16.97
C ASP A 108 -0.11 10.26 16.67
N ILE A 109 0.02 9.29 15.76
CA ILE A 109 -1.09 8.43 15.32
C ILE A 109 -1.39 7.35 16.38
N LEU A 110 -0.38 6.68 16.91
CA LEU A 110 -0.55 5.62 17.91
C LEU A 110 -1.02 6.16 19.27
N GLY A 111 -0.74 7.43 19.60
CA GLY A 111 -1.31 8.09 20.78
C GLY A 111 -2.78 8.49 20.63
N ASN A 112 -3.36 8.43 19.42
CA ASN A 112 -4.73 8.86 19.17
C ASN A 112 -5.77 7.82 19.64
N ARG A 113 -6.66 8.23 20.55
CA ARG A 113 -7.76 7.41 21.10
C ARG A 113 -8.94 7.24 20.13
N GLU A 114 -9.06 8.10 19.12
CA GLU A 114 -10.24 8.22 18.26
C GLU A 114 -9.98 7.72 16.83
N LEU A 115 -9.07 6.75 16.65
CA LEU A 115 -8.77 6.21 15.33
C LEU A 115 -9.93 5.35 14.79
N PRO A 116 -10.46 5.66 13.59
CA PRO A 116 -11.52 4.86 12.98
C PRO A 116 -11.00 3.46 12.60
N ILE A 117 -11.86 2.45 12.74
CA ILE A 117 -11.51 1.09 12.33
C ILE A 117 -11.72 0.93 10.83
N ASP A 118 -10.62 0.90 10.08
CA ASP A 118 -10.62 0.53 8.66
C ASP A 118 -9.88 -0.80 8.41
N ARG A 119 -9.90 -1.23 7.14
CA ARG A 119 -9.29 -2.48 6.69
C ARG A 119 -7.75 -2.49 6.74
N MET A 120 -7.12 -1.32 6.83
CA MET A 120 -5.68 -1.13 6.83
C MET A 120 -5.13 -0.81 8.23
N LEU A 121 -5.97 -0.76 9.27
CA LEU A 121 -5.52 -0.40 10.62
C LEU A 121 -4.61 -1.49 11.20
N LEU A 122 -4.94 -2.78 11.05
CA LEU A 122 -4.10 -3.88 11.53
C LEU A 122 -2.75 -3.94 10.78
N THR A 123 -2.80 -3.75 9.45
CA THR A 123 -1.61 -3.58 8.60
C THR A 123 -0.73 -2.45 9.12
N PHE A 124 -1.29 -1.26 9.34
CA PHE A 124 -0.57 -0.10 9.87
C PHE A 124 0.03 -0.35 11.26
N LEU A 125 -0.65 -1.10 12.15
CA LEU A 125 -0.11 -1.48 13.45
C LEU A 125 1.15 -2.36 13.31
N CYS A 126 1.13 -3.35 12.41
CA CYS A 126 2.32 -4.15 12.04
C CYS A 126 3.46 -3.29 11.48
N GLU A 127 3.15 -2.43 10.51
CA GLU A 127 4.13 -1.58 9.84
C GLU A 127 4.77 -0.60 10.81
N GLY A 128 3.95 0.08 11.61
CA GLY A 128 4.37 1.03 12.62
C GLY A 128 5.24 0.39 13.71
N ALA A 129 4.90 -0.81 14.17
CA ALA A 129 5.74 -1.58 15.08
C ALA A 129 7.13 -1.81 14.48
N SER A 130 7.18 -2.38 13.27
CA SER A 130 8.43 -2.72 12.59
C SER A 130 9.25 -1.51 12.14
N LEU A 131 8.63 -0.34 11.92
CA LEU A 131 9.36 0.91 11.63
C LEU A 131 9.86 1.60 12.89
N LEU A 132 9.11 1.59 14.00
CA LEU A 132 9.59 2.12 15.27
C LEU A 132 10.79 1.32 15.79
N MET A 133 10.78 -0.01 15.67
CA MET A 133 11.94 -0.85 15.99
C MET A 133 13.19 -0.49 15.17
N LEU A 134 13.04 -0.06 13.90
CA LEU A 134 14.15 0.39 13.06
C LEU A 134 14.68 1.77 13.47
N CYS A 135 13.80 2.65 13.97
CA CYS A 135 14.15 4.04 14.27
C CYS A 135 14.63 4.26 15.71
N ASP A 136 14.04 3.56 16.69
CA ASP A 136 14.26 3.81 18.11
C ASP A 136 14.03 2.53 18.93
N VAL A 137 15.13 1.83 19.22
CA VAL A 137 15.10 0.53 19.91
C VAL A 137 14.80 0.67 21.41
N ASN A 138 14.96 1.87 21.99
CA ASN A 138 14.82 2.09 23.43
C ASN A 138 13.37 2.44 23.84
N VAL A 139 12.55 2.93 22.91
CA VAL A 139 11.15 3.35 23.17
C VAL A 139 10.14 2.18 23.17
N MET A 140 10.60 0.93 23.00
CA MET A 140 9.72 -0.25 22.94
C MET A 140 9.17 -0.75 24.29
N ASP A 141 9.71 -0.32 25.44
CA ASP A 141 9.50 -1.09 26.67
C ASP A 141 8.14 -0.87 27.37
N ASP A 142 7.40 0.22 27.13
CA ASP A 142 6.08 0.45 27.77
C ASP A 142 5.01 1.20 26.92
N ASP A 143 5.34 2.33 26.29
CA ASP A 143 4.36 3.21 25.61
C ASP A 143 3.54 2.50 24.52
N LEU A 144 4.18 1.63 23.75
CA LEU A 144 3.58 0.98 22.60
C LEU A 144 2.53 -0.06 23.01
N MET A 145 2.77 -0.79 24.10
CA MET A 145 1.82 -1.76 24.68
C MET A 145 0.59 -1.08 25.30
N ARG A 146 0.69 0.22 25.59
CA ARG A 146 -0.39 1.06 26.12
C ARG A 146 -1.06 1.92 25.05
N ALA A 147 -0.62 1.83 23.79
CA ALA A 147 -1.14 2.64 22.69
C ALA A 147 -2.66 2.42 22.53
N PRO A 148 -3.51 3.47 22.62
CA PRO A 148 -4.97 3.33 22.53
C PRO A 148 -5.50 2.50 21.35
N PRO A 149 -4.92 2.54 20.13
CA PRO A 149 -5.33 1.71 19.01
C PRO A 149 -5.26 0.20 19.25
N LEU A 150 -4.48 -0.25 20.24
CA LEU A 150 -4.45 -1.67 20.59
C LEU A 150 -5.76 -2.15 21.18
N ASN A 151 -6.53 -1.30 21.88
CA ASN A 151 -7.80 -1.71 22.48
C ASN A 151 -8.99 -1.63 21.50
N VAL A 152 -8.77 -1.09 20.30
CA VAL A 152 -9.83 -0.83 19.30
C VAL A 152 -10.46 -2.12 18.76
N TYR A 153 -9.75 -3.26 18.79
CA TYR A 153 -10.31 -4.56 18.43
C TYR A 153 -10.79 -5.40 19.63
N ALA A 154 -10.70 -4.91 20.87
CA ALA A 154 -11.16 -5.65 22.05
C ALA A 154 -12.69 -5.90 22.06
N GLY A 155 -13.45 -5.17 21.24
CA GLY A 155 -14.88 -5.45 21.00
C GLY A 155 -15.16 -6.55 19.95
N ARG A 156 -14.14 -7.19 19.36
CA ARG A 156 -14.30 -8.10 18.21
C ARG A 156 -13.86 -9.54 18.54
N HIS A 157 -14.83 -10.46 18.56
CA HIS A 157 -14.63 -11.86 18.96
C HIS A 157 -13.50 -12.60 18.21
N PHE A 158 -13.29 -12.29 16.93
CA PHE A 158 -12.25 -12.90 16.09
C PHE A 158 -10.82 -12.37 16.34
N PHE A 159 -10.62 -11.52 17.36
CA PHE A 159 -9.31 -11.22 17.92
C PHE A 159 -9.13 -11.82 19.33
N TYR A 160 -10.07 -12.63 19.79
CA TYR A 160 -9.94 -13.45 20.99
C TYR A 160 -9.69 -14.89 20.57
N ARG A 161 -8.78 -15.57 21.27
CA ARG A 161 -8.54 -16.99 21.03
C ARG A 161 -9.80 -17.80 21.36
N LEU A 162 -10.02 -18.94 20.69
CA LEU A 162 -11.23 -19.80 20.77
C LEU A 162 -11.75 -20.21 22.17
N LYS A 163 -10.99 -19.97 23.24
CA LYS A 163 -11.41 -20.20 24.65
C LYS A 163 -11.64 -18.91 25.47
N GLY A 164 -11.60 -17.74 24.84
CA GLY A 164 -11.67 -16.43 25.50
C GLY A 164 -10.43 -16.06 26.33
N THR A 165 -9.39 -16.90 26.34
CA THR A 165 -8.26 -16.83 27.29
C THR A 165 -7.20 -15.76 26.99
N GLY A 166 -7.33 -15.02 25.88
CA GLY A 166 -6.35 -14.01 25.48
C GLY A 166 -6.83 -13.19 24.29
N TYR A 167 -6.51 -11.90 24.34
CA TYR A 167 -6.72 -10.94 23.26
C TYR A 167 -5.44 -10.87 22.42
N ALA A 168 -5.53 -11.12 21.12
CA ALA A 168 -4.38 -11.45 20.29
C ALA A 168 -3.63 -10.23 19.71
N VAL A 169 -4.23 -9.03 19.71
CA VAL A 169 -3.58 -7.84 19.12
C VAL A 169 -2.34 -7.36 19.89
N PRO A 170 -2.26 -7.40 21.23
CA PRO A 170 -1.01 -7.13 21.95
C PRO A 170 0.11 -8.14 21.67
N GLU A 171 -0.22 -9.37 21.26
CA GLU A 171 0.76 -10.42 20.92
C GLU A 171 1.59 -10.04 19.67
N LEU A 172 0.99 -9.26 18.76
CA LEU A 172 1.64 -8.60 17.61
C LEU A 172 2.82 -7.71 18.01
N TYR A 173 2.84 -7.22 19.25
CA TYR A 173 3.89 -6.38 19.82
C TYR A 173 4.79 -7.14 20.81
N GLN A 174 4.28 -8.17 21.48
CA GLN A 174 5.12 -9.13 22.22
C GLN A 174 6.15 -9.80 21.28
N ARG A 175 5.77 -10.13 20.04
CA ARG A 175 6.71 -10.63 19.00
C ARG A 175 7.91 -9.69 18.80
N SER A 176 7.65 -8.38 18.86
CA SER A 176 8.62 -7.31 18.61
C SER A 176 9.51 -7.08 19.81
N LYS A 177 9.03 -7.39 21.02
CA LYS A 177 9.83 -7.32 22.24
C LYS A 177 10.88 -8.43 22.29
N ALA A 178 10.55 -9.64 21.82
CA ALA A 178 11.38 -10.85 21.91
C ALA A 178 11.92 -11.14 23.34
N VAL A 179 11.25 -10.60 24.37
CA VAL A 179 11.69 -10.59 25.78
C VAL A 179 11.33 -11.86 26.54
N ASP A 180 10.19 -12.47 26.22
CA ASP A 180 9.66 -13.61 26.96
C ASP A 180 9.71 -14.91 26.14
N HIS A 181 9.75 -16.05 26.82
CA HIS A 181 9.83 -17.39 26.21
C HIS A 181 8.63 -17.74 25.32
N SER A 182 7.55 -16.96 25.36
CA SER A 182 6.32 -17.20 24.61
C SER A 182 6.23 -16.40 23.31
N PHE A 183 7.11 -15.43 23.03
CA PHE A 183 6.96 -14.51 21.88
C PHE A 183 6.80 -15.22 20.53
N ILE A 184 7.52 -16.33 20.31
CA ILE A 184 7.42 -17.13 19.08
C ILE A 184 6.08 -17.87 19.04
N SER A 185 5.67 -18.49 20.16
CA SER A 185 4.40 -19.21 20.28
C SER A 185 3.19 -18.27 20.17
N ALA A 186 3.26 -17.09 20.79
CA ALA A 186 2.25 -16.04 20.68
C ALA A 186 2.18 -15.51 19.24
N GLY A 187 3.32 -15.28 18.60
CA GLY A 187 3.38 -14.92 17.18
C GLY A 187 2.79 -15.97 16.25
N ILE A 188 3.08 -17.26 16.46
CA ILE A 188 2.48 -18.36 15.68
C ILE A 188 0.97 -18.43 15.88
N LEU A 189 0.49 -18.30 17.12
CA LEU A 189 -0.95 -18.33 17.42
C LEU A 189 -1.68 -17.11 16.85
N PHE A 190 -1.05 -15.92 16.84
CA PHE A 190 -1.58 -14.74 16.15
C PHE A 190 -1.58 -14.93 14.62
N PHE A 191 -0.53 -15.50 14.04
CA PHE A 191 -0.49 -15.82 12.60
C PHE A 191 -1.60 -16.81 12.24
N GLN A 192 -1.74 -17.89 13.01
CA GLN A 192 -2.78 -18.88 12.84
C GLN A 192 -4.16 -18.24 12.92
N GLN A 193 -4.42 -17.40 13.94
CA GLN A 193 -5.70 -16.70 14.08
C GLN A 193 -6.01 -15.80 12.88
N VAL A 194 -5.03 -15.02 12.39
CA VAL A 194 -5.20 -14.20 11.18
C VAL A 194 -5.56 -15.05 9.96
N VAL A 195 -4.97 -16.24 9.84
CA VAL A 195 -5.22 -17.22 8.78
C VAL A 195 -6.61 -17.89 8.90
N ASP A 196 -6.91 -18.48 10.05
CA ASP A 196 -8.10 -19.30 10.30
C ASP A 196 -9.37 -18.42 10.31
N ASP A 197 -9.34 -17.28 11.01
CA ASP A 197 -10.46 -16.32 11.07
C ASP A 197 -10.51 -15.37 9.85
N ARG A 198 -9.57 -15.52 8.89
CA ARG A 198 -9.45 -14.71 7.65
C ARG A 198 -9.42 -13.20 7.91
N ILE A 199 -8.66 -12.80 8.94
CA ILE A 199 -8.53 -11.40 9.33
C ILE A 199 -7.88 -10.61 8.19
N THR A 200 -8.47 -9.46 7.85
CA THR A 200 -7.93 -8.60 6.81
C THR A 200 -6.61 -7.97 7.27
N ILE A 201 -5.54 -8.36 6.59
CA ILE A 201 -4.20 -7.79 6.67
C ILE A 201 -3.60 -7.77 5.26
N GLU A 202 -2.65 -6.87 5.02
CA GLU A 202 -1.89 -6.88 3.78
C GLU A 202 -0.95 -8.13 3.74
N ILE A 203 -0.80 -8.74 2.57
CA ILE A 203 -0.16 -10.04 2.40
C ILE A 203 1.38 -9.98 2.38
N ASN A 204 2.00 -8.89 1.94
CA ASN A 204 3.43 -8.64 2.15
C ASN A 204 3.76 -8.59 3.64
N VAL A 205 2.99 -7.82 4.43
CA VAL A 205 3.12 -7.75 5.90
C VAL A 205 2.97 -9.14 6.54
N LEU A 206 1.96 -9.91 6.14
CA LEU A 206 1.76 -11.27 6.65
C LEU A 206 2.92 -12.22 6.26
N CYS A 207 3.41 -12.15 5.02
CA CYS A 207 4.57 -12.92 4.59
C CYS A 207 5.84 -12.53 5.36
N GLN A 208 6.12 -11.25 5.55
CA GLN A 208 7.27 -10.79 6.35
C GLN A 208 7.19 -11.30 7.80
N PHE A 209 5.98 -11.35 8.36
CA PHE A 209 5.76 -11.90 9.69
C PHE A 209 6.00 -13.42 9.76
N ALA A 210 5.55 -14.20 8.77
CA ALA A 210 5.91 -15.62 8.66
C ALA A 210 7.42 -15.85 8.51
N GLU A 211 8.08 -15.04 7.68
CA GLU A 211 9.54 -15.10 7.46
C GLU A 211 10.32 -14.79 8.73
N PHE A 212 9.91 -13.76 9.49
CA PHE A 212 10.47 -13.44 10.80
C PHE A 212 10.29 -14.61 11.79
N LEU A 213 9.07 -15.15 11.93
CA LEU A 213 8.80 -16.28 12.83
C LEU A 213 9.63 -17.52 12.46
N ALA A 214 9.73 -17.85 11.17
CA ALA A 214 10.57 -18.95 10.69
C ALA A 214 12.05 -18.73 11.06
N GLY A 215 12.54 -17.50 10.92
CA GLY A 215 13.85 -17.08 11.40
C GLY A 215 14.05 -17.30 12.91
N CYS A 216 13.10 -16.84 13.73
CA CYS A 216 13.12 -17.03 15.18
C CYS A 216 13.09 -18.52 15.58
N VAL A 217 12.27 -19.35 14.93
CA VAL A 217 12.22 -20.81 15.16
C VAL A 217 13.58 -21.45 14.87
N ILE A 218 14.24 -21.07 13.78
CA ILE A 218 15.56 -21.59 13.41
C ILE A 218 16.61 -21.18 14.44
N LEU A 219 16.67 -19.90 14.82
CA LEU A 219 17.61 -19.42 15.83
C LEU A 219 17.38 -20.05 17.20
N ALA A 220 16.12 -20.25 17.59
CA ALA A 220 15.74 -20.93 18.81
C ALA A 220 16.17 -22.40 18.83
N HIS A 221 15.92 -23.13 17.74
CA HIS A 221 16.36 -24.52 17.62
C HIS A 221 17.90 -24.64 17.67
N LEU A 222 18.61 -23.73 17.02
CA LEU A 222 20.07 -23.66 17.05
C LEU A 222 20.64 -23.13 18.38
N ARG A 223 19.78 -22.70 19.33
CA ARG A 223 20.17 -22.08 20.61
C ARG A 223 21.17 -20.92 20.41
N PHE A 224 20.92 -20.08 19.41
CA PHE A 224 21.82 -19.00 18.96
C PHE A 224 23.24 -19.44 18.53
N ASN A 225 23.48 -20.74 18.33
CA ASN A 225 24.71 -21.22 17.71
C ASN A 225 24.63 -21.05 16.19
N LEU A 226 25.02 -19.87 15.71
CA LEU A 226 24.90 -19.48 14.29
C LEU A 226 25.80 -20.26 13.33
N HIS A 227 26.67 -21.15 13.82
CA HIS A 227 27.53 -21.96 12.94
C HIS A 227 26.69 -22.98 12.14
N SER A 228 26.92 -23.00 10.82
CA SER A 228 26.16 -23.70 9.78
C SER A 228 24.73 -23.20 9.55
N ALA A 229 24.28 -22.14 10.24
CA ALA A 229 23.00 -21.50 9.95
C ALA A 229 22.99 -20.94 8.52
N THR A 230 21.95 -21.27 7.75
CA THR A 230 21.80 -20.89 6.34
C THR A 230 20.47 -20.16 6.14
N LEU A 231 20.53 -18.86 5.86
CA LEU A 231 19.39 -17.95 5.80
C LEU A 231 19.63 -16.83 4.78
N PRO A 232 18.58 -16.16 4.25
CA PRO A 232 18.75 -14.93 3.48
C PRO A 232 19.49 -13.86 4.29
N ARG A 233 20.38 -13.10 3.63
CA ARG A 233 21.23 -12.07 4.26
C ARG A 233 20.40 -11.05 5.05
N GLY A 234 19.28 -10.60 4.48
CA GLY A 234 18.37 -9.65 5.11
C GLY A 234 17.70 -10.22 6.38
N TRP A 235 17.41 -11.52 6.40
CA TRP A 235 16.85 -12.18 7.59
C TRP A 235 17.88 -12.24 8.71
N ILE A 236 19.13 -12.63 8.42
CA ILE A 236 20.20 -12.70 9.42
C ILE A 236 20.36 -11.33 10.08
N LEU A 237 20.48 -10.27 9.26
CA LEU A 237 20.67 -8.91 9.76
C LEU A 237 19.46 -8.40 10.56
N ALA A 238 18.23 -8.64 10.12
CA ALA A 238 17.02 -8.27 10.86
C ALA A 238 16.91 -9.04 12.19
N LEU A 239 17.12 -10.36 12.18
CA LEU A 239 17.06 -11.20 13.38
C LEU A 239 18.18 -10.86 14.37
N LEU A 240 19.40 -10.59 13.89
CA LEU A 240 20.49 -10.18 14.77
C LEU A 240 20.23 -8.82 15.42
N HIS A 241 19.60 -7.89 14.70
CA HIS A 241 19.23 -6.61 15.28
C HIS A 241 18.16 -6.75 16.38
N GLN A 242 17.17 -7.62 16.16
CA GLN A 242 16.00 -7.75 17.03
C GLN A 242 16.20 -8.74 18.19
N VAL A 243 16.97 -9.81 18.01
CA VAL A 243 17.05 -10.94 18.96
C VAL A 243 18.35 -10.97 19.76
N THR A 244 19.50 -10.55 19.21
CA THR A 244 20.80 -10.59 19.95
C THR A 244 20.87 -9.63 21.14
N ARG A 245 19.83 -8.80 21.36
CA ARG A 245 19.79 -7.83 22.46
C ARG A 245 19.33 -8.40 23.81
N ARG A 246 18.67 -9.56 23.87
CA ARG A 246 18.14 -10.17 25.12
C ARG A 246 18.13 -11.71 25.02
N GLU A 247 18.57 -12.42 26.06
CA GLU A 247 18.72 -13.90 26.07
C GLU A 247 17.36 -14.66 26.08
N PRO A 248 17.06 -15.51 25.08
CA PRO A 248 15.82 -16.29 25.06
C PRO A 248 16.00 -17.77 25.46
N GLY A 249 15.15 -18.26 26.37
CA GLY A 249 14.87 -19.69 26.58
C GLY A 249 13.68 -20.20 25.73
N PHE A 250 13.56 -21.52 25.54
CA PHE A 250 12.79 -22.11 24.42
C PHE A 250 11.85 -23.29 24.75
N MET A 251 10.67 -23.34 24.10
CA MET A 251 9.91 -24.54 23.71
C MET A 251 8.96 -24.21 22.54
N LEU A 252 8.70 -25.10 21.57
CA LEU A 252 7.85 -24.78 20.39
C LEU A 252 7.35 -25.98 19.53
N LEU A 253 6.14 -25.83 18.96
CA LEU A 253 5.57 -26.24 17.63
C LEU A 253 4.02 -26.00 17.68
N ASP A 254 3.17 -26.09 16.64
CA ASP A 254 3.21 -26.57 15.24
C ASP A 254 2.11 -25.87 14.35
N PHE A 255 1.87 -26.35 13.12
CA PHE A 255 0.76 -26.09 12.17
C PHE A 255 0.67 -24.75 11.40
N LEU A 256 0.57 -24.83 10.06
CA LEU A 256 0.01 -23.80 9.14
C LEU A 256 -0.47 -24.39 7.79
N LEU A 257 -1.64 -23.98 7.30
CA LEU A 257 -2.12 -24.13 5.89
C LEU A 257 -3.04 -22.95 5.53
N PHE A 258 -3.05 -22.49 4.26
CA PHE A 258 -3.90 -21.37 3.84
C PHE A 258 -4.44 -21.51 2.40
N GLU A 259 -5.71 -21.14 2.21
CA GLU A 259 -6.31 -20.88 0.89
C GLU A 259 -7.05 -19.54 0.89
N GLY A 260 -6.72 -18.68 -0.08
CA GLY A 260 -7.40 -17.42 -0.33
C GLY A 260 -7.36 -17.05 -1.83
N PRO A 261 -8.40 -16.37 -2.36
CA PRO A 261 -8.42 -15.91 -3.75
C PRO A 261 -7.93 -14.46 -3.87
N GLU A 262 -6.94 -14.22 -4.74
CA GLU A 262 -6.88 -13.11 -5.73
C GLU A 262 -5.51 -13.04 -6.46
N PHE A 263 -5.44 -12.25 -7.54
CA PHE A 263 -4.29 -11.94 -8.42
C PHE A 263 -3.23 -13.05 -8.67
N PRO A 264 -3.36 -13.85 -9.75
CA PRO A 264 -2.49 -15.01 -10.01
C PRO A 264 -0.97 -14.76 -10.03
N ALA A 265 -0.53 -13.60 -10.55
CA ALA A 265 0.90 -13.29 -10.71
C ALA A 265 1.59 -12.91 -9.39
N LEU A 266 0.97 -12.06 -8.57
CA LEU A 266 1.50 -11.68 -7.26
C LEU A 266 1.36 -12.83 -6.25
N ARG A 267 0.28 -13.60 -6.33
CA ARG A 267 0.06 -14.81 -5.52
C ARG A 267 1.23 -15.80 -5.63
N GLY A 268 1.84 -15.96 -6.81
CA GLY A 268 3.02 -16.80 -7.01
C GLY A 268 4.23 -16.39 -6.15
N LEU A 269 4.48 -15.08 -6.02
CA LEU A 269 5.58 -14.53 -5.21
C LEU A 269 5.34 -14.71 -3.71
N PHE A 270 4.12 -14.45 -3.23
CA PHE A 270 3.78 -14.62 -1.82
C PHE A 270 3.81 -16.10 -1.39
N ILE A 271 3.25 -17.00 -2.20
CA ILE A 271 3.34 -18.44 -1.92
C ILE A 271 4.80 -18.90 -1.96
N HIS A 272 5.60 -18.45 -2.94
CA HIS A 272 7.04 -18.76 -2.98
C HIS A 272 7.77 -18.37 -1.68
N ARG A 273 7.45 -17.22 -1.07
CA ARG A 273 8.03 -16.79 0.21
C ARG A 273 7.64 -17.68 1.37
N ILE A 274 6.36 -18.07 1.49
CA ILE A 274 5.92 -19.03 2.51
C ILE A 274 6.59 -20.40 2.29
N CYS A 275 6.68 -20.89 1.05
CA CYS A 275 7.39 -22.13 0.73
C CYS A 275 8.88 -22.05 1.11
N ARG A 276 9.55 -20.93 0.80
CA ARG A 276 10.95 -20.66 1.17
C ARG A 276 11.12 -20.67 2.69
N ALA A 277 10.23 -20.02 3.44
CA ALA A 277 10.28 -19.98 4.91
C ALA A 277 10.14 -21.37 5.54
N MET A 278 9.09 -22.12 5.17
CA MET A 278 8.89 -23.49 5.67
C MET A 278 10.06 -24.41 5.31
N ALA A 279 10.56 -24.31 4.08
CA ALA A 279 11.70 -25.12 3.64
C ALA A 279 13.02 -24.75 4.33
N LEU A 280 13.25 -23.47 4.66
CA LEU A 280 14.41 -23.03 5.44
C LEU A 280 14.40 -23.56 6.88
N ILE A 281 13.22 -23.71 7.50
CA ILE A 281 13.08 -24.38 8.81
C ILE A 281 13.62 -25.81 8.71
N GLY A 282 13.09 -26.62 7.78
CA GLY A 282 13.58 -28.00 7.59
C GLY A 282 15.02 -28.10 7.05
N TYR A 283 15.53 -27.06 6.39
CA TYR A 283 16.93 -27.01 5.92
C TYR A 283 17.88 -26.94 7.12
N ASN A 284 17.63 -26.01 8.03
CA ASN A 284 18.46 -25.77 9.22
C ASN A 284 18.20 -26.77 10.36
N ILE A 285 17.00 -27.36 10.44
CA ILE A 285 16.62 -28.33 11.47
C ILE A 285 16.74 -29.76 10.91
N PRO A 286 17.70 -30.59 11.39
CA PRO A 286 17.93 -31.94 10.87
C PRO A 286 16.94 -32.99 11.41
N ASN A 287 15.64 -32.66 11.46
CA ASN A 287 14.58 -33.57 11.89
C ASN A 287 13.85 -34.18 10.68
N LYS A 288 13.86 -35.50 10.57
CA LYS A 288 13.23 -36.22 9.44
C LYS A 288 11.71 -36.04 9.40
N ASN A 289 11.03 -36.18 10.53
CA ASN A 289 9.57 -36.08 10.60
C ASN A 289 9.12 -34.69 10.16
N LEU A 290 9.75 -33.64 10.69
CA LEU A 290 9.53 -32.25 10.30
C LEU A 290 9.73 -32.04 8.78
N ARG A 291 10.79 -32.61 8.19
CA ARG A 291 11.05 -32.53 6.74
C ARG A 291 10.00 -33.27 5.92
N ASP A 292 9.55 -34.43 6.38
CA ASP A 292 8.47 -35.20 5.75
C ASP A 292 7.13 -34.46 5.85
N ASP A 293 6.86 -33.75 6.95
CA ASP A 293 5.64 -32.95 7.15
C ASP A 293 5.67 -31.64 6.34
N ILE A 294 6.81 -30.93 6.30
CA ILE A 294 7.02 -29.82 5.36
C ILE A 294 6.82 -30.29 3.92
N LEU A 295 7.37 -31.46 3.54
CA LEU A 295 7.19 -32.00 2.18
C LEU A 295 5.72 -32.31 1.87
N LYS A 296 4.95 -32.82 2.84
CA LYS A 296 3.48 -33.03 2.69
C LYS A 296 2.73 -31.70 2.55
N MET A 297 3.05 -30.69 3.38
CA MET A 297 2.43 -29.35 3.29
C MET A 297 2.76 -28.66 1.96
N LEU A 298 3.98 -28.85 1.45
CA LEU A 298 4.44 -28.30 0.18
C LEU A 298 4.02 -29.13 -1.05
N ASP A 299 3.36 -30.28 -0.90
CA ASP A 299 2.69 -31.02 -1.99
C ASP A 299 1.35 -30.34 -2.37
N VAL A 300 1.46 -29.06 -2.74
CA VAL A 300 0.39 -28.14 -3.14
C VAL A 300 -0.33 -28.61 -4.42
N ARG A 301 0.09 -29.72 -5.03
CA ARG A 301 -0.56 -30.37 -6.20
C ARG A 301 -2.00 -30.80 -5.93
N ARG A 302 -2.40 -30.94 -4.66
CA ARG A 302 -3.80 -31.18 -4.29
C ARG A 302 -4.66 -29.90 -4.27
N ALA A 303 -4.08 -28.75 -3.94
CA ALA A 303 -4.79 -27.47 -3.84
C ALA A 303 -4.79 -26.68 -5.17
N ILE A 304 -3.64 -26.58 -5.86
CA ILE A 304 -3.53 -25.82 -7.11
C ILE A 304 -3.73 -26.74 -8.32
N LYS A 305 -4.99 -27.17 -8.51
CA LYS A 305 -5.47 -27.71 -9.79
C LYS A 305 -6.04 -26.65 -10.74
N VAL A 306 -6.13 -25.38 -10.29
CA VAL A 306 -7.03 -24.39 -10.90
C VAL A 306 -6.30 -23.25 -11.63
N HIS A 307 -5.02 -22.97 -11.34
CA HIS A 307 -4.31 -21.83 -11.94
C HIS A 307 -2.89 -22.17 -12.41
N GLU A 308 -2.61 -21.86 -13.68
CA GLU A 308 -1.30 -21.90 -14.30
C GLU A 308 -0.38 -20.79 -13.74
N CYS A 309 0.16 -21.01 -12.54
CA CYS A 309 1.14 -20.09 -11.99
C CYS A 309 2.46 -20.22 -12.78
N THR A 310 2.77 -19.19 -13.57
CA THR A 310 3.92 -19.15 -14.48
C THR A 310 5.26 -18.89 -13.77
N ASP A 311 5.26 -18.58 -12.46
CA ASP A 311 6.49 -18.24 -11.75
C ASP A 311 7.44 -19.45 -11.58
N ARG A 312 8.59 -19.36 -12.25
CA ARG A 312 9.67 -20.35 -12.23
C ARG A 312 10.20 -20.63 -10.81
N LEU A 313 10.17 -19.65 -9.90
CA LEU A 313 10.64 -19.79 -8.52
C LEU A 313 9.67 -20.63 -7.68
N PHE A 314 8.36 -20.38 -7.81
CA PHE A 314 7.33 -21.20 -7.16
C PHE A 314 7.27 -22.63 -7.75
N LYS A 315 7.42 -22.75 -9.08
CA LYS A 315 7.44 -24.04 -9.79
C LYS A 315 8.49 -25.01 -9.25
N ARG A 316 9.65 -24.53 -8.80
CA ARG A 316 10.69 -25.41 -8.20
C ARG A 316 10.20 -26.14 -6.95
N PHE A 317 9.53 -25.44 -6.03
CA PHE A 317 8.97 -26.05 -4.82
C PHE A 317 7.87 -27.07 -5.14
N THR A 318 6.90 -26.72 -6.01
CA THR A 318 5.78 -27.62 -6.36
C THR A 318 6.16 -28.83 -7.21
N THR A 319 7.27 -28.74 -7.95
CA THR A 319 7.79 -29.87 -8.76
C THR A 319 8.65 -30.85 -7.97
N ALA A 320 9.16 -30.45 -6.79
CA ALA A 320 9.90 -31.34 -5.91
C ALA A 320 9.07 -32.59 -5.55
N ARG A 321 9.74 -33.76 -5.50
CA ARG A 321 9.14 -35.05 -5.10
C ARG A 321 9.83 -35.68 -3.90
N SER A 322 10.81 -34.98 -3.34
CA SER A 322 11.65 -35.43 -2.23
C SER A 322 12.25 -34.22 -1.54
N TRP A 323 12.75 -34.41 -0.32
CA TRP A 323 13.45 -33.37 0.43
C TRP A 323 14.65 -32.79 -0.35
N GLY A 324 15.37 -33.61 -1.13
CA GLY A 324 16.47 -33.14 -1.99
C GLY A 324 16.02 -32.14 -3.07
N GLY A 325 14.81 -32.31 -3.60
CA GLY A 325 14.20 -31.32 -4.52
C GLY A 325 13.87 -30.00 -3.83
N ILE A 326 13.39 -30.05 -2.59
CA ILE A 326 13.12 -28.86 -1.76
C ILE A 326 14.44 -28.14 -1.41
N VAL A 327 15.50 -28.88 -1.06
CA VAL A 327 16.85 -28.35 -0.83
C VAL A 327 17.36 -27.55 -2.04
N SER A 328 17.26 -28.12 -3.25
CA SER A 328 17.64 -27.42 -4.49
C SER A 328 16.78 -26.18 -4.78
N ALA A 329 15.49 -26.23 -4.44
CA ALA A 329 14.59 -25.08 -4.55
C ALA A 329 14.95 -23.95 -3.57
N VAL A 330 15.35 -24.27 -2.33
CA VAL A 330 15.82 -23.30 -1.33
C VAL A 330 17.14 -22.66 -1.75
N GLN A 331 18.14 -23.47 -2.10
CA GLN A 331 19.47 -23.00 -2.54
C GLN A 331 19.37 -22.02 -3.71
N THR A 332 18.41 -22.23 -4.61
CA THR A 332 18.16 -21.38 -5.77
C THR A 332 17.00 -20.39 -5.61
N SER A 333 16.56 -20.11 -4.37
CA SER A 333 15.44 -19.20 -4.09
C SER A 333 15.83 -17.72 -4.06
N CYS A 334 17.10 -17.40 -3.73
CA CYS A 334 17.65 -16.04 -3.72
C CYS A 334 18.68 -15.78 -4.86
N THR A 335 18.84 -16.71 -5.80
CA THR A 335 19.85 -16.58 -6.87
C THR A 335 19.51 -15.45 -7.85
N GLY A 336 20.52 -14.64 -8.20
CA GLY A 336 20.38 -13.55 -9.16
C GLY A 336 19.99 -12.21 -8.53
N SER A 337 20.29 -12.02 -7.24
CA SER A 337 20.31 -10.72 -6.57
C SER A 337 21.60 -10.58 -5.76
N ASP A 338 22.24 -9.42 -5.88
CA ASP A 338 23.36 -9.03 -5.01
C ASP A 338 22.89 -8.37 -3.70
N LEU A 339 21.56 -8.16 -3.54
CA LEU A 339 20.95 -7.36 -2.48
C LEU A 339 20.35 -8.15 -1.31
N ASP A 340 19.94 -9.41 -1.52
CA ASP A 340 19.48 -10.35 -0.48
C ASP A 340 19.80 -11.80 -0.91
N ASP A 341 21.09 -12.16 -0.86
CA ASP A 341 21.59 -13.49 -1.20
C ASP A 341 21.43 -14.51 -0.05
N MET A 342 21.58 -15.80 -0.36
CA MET A 342 21.51 -16.86 0.65
C MET A 342 22.88 -17.03 1.31
N VAL A 343 22.96 -16.89 2.63
CA VAL A 343 24.23 -16.92 3.37
C VAL A 343 24.29 -18.08 4.33
N GLN A 344 25.40 -18.84 4.29
CA GLN A 344 25.79 -19.81 5.30
C GLN A 344 26.85 -19.22 6.24
N LEU A 345 26.55 -19.15 7.52
CA LEU A 345 27.43 -18.62 8.56
C LEU A 345 28.35 -19.73 9.14
N CYS A 346 29.66 -19.49 9.23
CA CYS A 346 30.64 -20.47 9.72
C CYS A 346 31.54 -19.87 10.81
N SER A 347 31.35 -20.26 12.07
CA SER A 347 32.29 -19.88 13.14
C SER A 347 33.70 -20.43 12.86
N THR A 348 34.72 -19.57 12.95
CA THR A 348 36.13 -19.93 12.74
C THR A 348 36.72 -20.80 13.84
N GLY A 349 36.06 -20.87 15.01
CA GLY A 349 36.46 -21.74 16.13
C GLY A 349 36.05 -23.21 15.96
N LYS A 350 35.34 -23.53 14.87
CA LYS A 350 34.92 -24.90 14.51
C LYS A 350 35.63 -25.35 13.23
N PRO A 351 35.74 -26.66 12.96
CA PRO A 351 36.34 -27.16 11.72
C PRO A 351 35.70 -26.52 10.49
N SER A 352 36.51 -26.00 9.58
CA SER A 352 36.00 -25.48 8.31
C SER A 352 35.34 -26.62 7.51
N PRO A 353 34.15 -26.42 6.91
CA PRO A 353 33.60 -27.41 5.99
C PRO A 353 34.57 -27.61 4.82
N GLN A 354 34.98 -28.87 4.59
CA GLN A 354 35.90 -29.22 3.50
C GLN A 354 35.25 -29.06 2.13
N GLU A 355 33.93 -29.21 2.04
CA GLU A 355 33.17 -29.05 0.80
C GLU A 355 32.93 -27.56 0.49
N PRO A 356 33.00 -27.15 -0.79
CA PRO A 356 32.60 -25.80 -1.21
C PRO A 356 31.12 -25.54 -0.85
N PRO A 357 30.70 -24.27 -0.69
CA PRO A 357 29.28 -23.98 -0.49
C PRO A 357 28.46 -24.40 -1.72
N PRO A 358 27.21 -24.85 -1.55
CA PRO A 358 26.31 -25.14 -2.66
C PRO A 358 26.10 -23.93 -3.57
N GLU A 359 25.80 -24.18 -4.85
CA GLU A 359 25.51 -23.13 -5.82
C GLU A 359 24.38 -22.21 -5.33
N GLY A 360 24.63 -20.89 -5.36
CA GLY A 360 23.69 -19.88 -4.85
C GLY A 360 23.82 -19.54 -3.37
N ILE A 361 24.72 -20.18 -2.61
CA ILE A 361 24.99 -19.87 -1.20
C ILE A 361 26.37 -19.20 -1.06
N GLN A 362 26.41 -18.01 -0.45
CA GLN A 362 27.64 -17.39 0.02
C GLN A 362 28.02 -17.97 1.40
N ARG A 363 29.28 -18.36 1.60
CA ARG A 363 29.78 -18.77 2.93
C ARG A 363 30.52 -17.60 3.60
N VAL A 364 30.07 -17.20 4.78
CA VAL A 364 30.65 -16.10 5.56
C VAL A 364 31.19 -16.65 6.88
N PHE A 365 32.48 -16.43 7.13
CA PHE A 365 33.15 -16.89 8.34
C PHE A 365 33.13 -15.80 9.41
N PHE A 366 32.93 -16.15 10.68
CA PHE A 366 32.87 -15.19 11.80
C PHE A 366 33.62 -15.71 13.03
N LYS A 367 34.18 -14.81 13.86
CA LYS A 367 34.76 -15.17 15.16
C LYS A 367 33.66 -15.13 16.22
N ASN A 368 33.08 -13.94 16.41
CA ASN A 368 32.00 -13.67 17.35
C ASN A 368 30.69 -13.38 16.59
N PRO A 369 29.51 -13.65 17.19
CA PRO A 369 28.21 -13.29 16.58
C PRO A 369 28.07 -11.79 16.27
N GLU A 370 28.70 -10.94 17.09
CA GLU A 370 28.73 -9.48 16.95
C GLU A 370 29.48 -8.99 15.71
N ASP A 371 30.38 -9.80 15.15
CA ASP A 371 31.10 -9.47 13.91
C ASP A 371 30.20 -9.64 12.67
N ILE A 372 29.18 -10.51 12.74
CA ILE A 372 28.39 -10.91 11.58
C ILE A 372 27.73 -9.70 10.89
N PRO A 373 27.14 -8.71 11.58
CA PRO A 373 26.53 -7.56 10.91
C PRO A 373 27.51 -6.72 10.08
N SER A 374 28.77 -6.55 10.47
CA SER A 374 29.75 -5.80 9.67
C SER A 374 30.21 -6.62 8.46
N MET A 375 30.44 -7.93 8.65
CA MET A 375 30.86 -8.86 7.59
C MET A 375 29.79 -9.10 6.52
N LEU A 376 28.50 -9.01 6.86
CA LEU A 376 27.39 -9.10 5.89
C LEU A 376 27.05 -7.77 5.21
N SER A 377 27.50 -6.65 5.76
CA SER A 377 27.22 -5.32 5.19
C SER A 377 28.28 -4.88 4.18
N THR A 378 29.45 -5.53 4.19
CA THR A 378 30.49 -5.40 3.18
C THR A 378 30.23 -6.33 1.99
N GLY A 379 29.14 -6.04 1.26
CA GLY A 379 28.99 -6.45 -0.15
C GLY A 379 30.16 -5.93 -1.02
N PRO A 380 30.24 -6.27 -2.32
CA PRO A 380 31.48 -6.23 -3.12
C PRO A 380 32.03 -4.82 -3.47
N LEU A 381 32.43 -4.06 -2.45
CA LEU A 381 33.27 -2.87 -2.49
C LEU A 381 34.35 -3.04 -1.41
N ARG A 382 35.42 -3.75 -1.77
CA ARG A 382 36.51 -4.16 -0.86
C ARG A 382 37.53 -3.04 -0.58
N VAL A 383 37.09 -1.77 -0.59
CA VAL A 383 37.96 -0.59 -0.49
C VAL A 383 37.23 0.50 0.32
N GLN A 384 37.95 1.19 1.21
CA GLN A 384 37.48 2.27 2.09
C GLN A 384 36.74 1.84 3.39
N ALA A 385 37.40 1.03 4.21
CA ALA A 385 37.05 0.80 5.62
C ALA A 385 38.00 1.55 6.58
N GLU A 386 38.06 2.88 6.48
CA GLU A 386 38.80 3.75 7.43
C GLU A 386 37.94 4.90 8.02
N PHE A 387 36.75 5.16 7.47
CA PHE A 387 35.88 6.27 7.92
C PHE A 387 34.81 5.87 8.97
N GLU A 388 34.48 4.59 9.12
CA GLU A 388 33.37 4.15 9.99
C GLU A 388 33.67 4.30 11.50
N ALA A 389 34.94 4.30 11.90
CA ALA A 389 35.32 4.45 13.31
C ALA A 389 34.99 5.84 13.88
N VAL A 390 35.08 6.90 13.07
CA VAL A 390 34.98 8.30 13.53
C VAL A 390 33.54 8.70 13.87
N ILE A 391 32.55 8.15 13.16
CA ILE A 391 31.14 8.55 13.31
C ILE A 391 30.49 7.88 14.54
N LEU A 392 30.91 6.67 14.90
CA LEU A 392 30.32 5.94 16.03
C LEU A 392 30.75 6.51 17.40
N ASP A 393 31.97 7.06 17.49
CA ASP A 393 32.45 7.70 18.73
C ASP A 393 31.83 9.08 18.97
N SER A 394 31.55 9.87 17.92
CA SER A 394 30.84 11.16 18.07
C SER A 394 29.44 11.00 18.69
N LEU A 395 28.75 9.89 18.42
CA LEU A 395 27.44 9.58 19.00
C LEU A 395 27.50 9.09 20.46
N LYS A 396 28.67 8.64 20.94
CA LYS A 396 28.86 8.20 22.33
C LYS A 396 29.35 9.32 23.24
N LEU A 397 30.24 10.20 22.75
CA LEU A 397 30.81 11.27 23.58
C LEU A 397 29.77 12.30 24.03
N GLN A 398 28.73 12.56 23.23
CA GLN A 398 27.71 13.56 23.56
C GLN A 398 26.73 13.13 24.65
N THR A 399 26.63 11.84 25.01
CA THR A 399 25.70 11.36 26.05
C THR A 399 26.37 11.11 27.40
N SER A 400 27.71 11.03 27.45
CA SER A 400 28.46 10.70 28.68
C SER A 400 28.95 11.93 29.46
N ALA A 401 29.03 13.11 28.82
CA ALA A 401 29.71 14.27 29.38
C ALA A 401 28.86 15.16 30.31
N GLU A 402 27.53 15.01 30.30
CA GLU A 402 26.61 15.91 31.04
C GLU A 402 26.03 15.31 32.34
N ILE A 403 26.39 14.07 32.70
CA ILE A 403 25.82 13.36 33.87
C ILE A 403 26.78 13.32 35.09
N GLU A 404 28.09 13.53 34.90
CA GLU A 404 29.10 13.37 35.97
C GLU A 404 29.44 14.65 36.78
N GLN A 405 28.65 15.74 36.71
CA GLN A 405 29.02 17.01 37.39
C GLN A 405 28.00 17.65 38.34
N GLN A 406 26.89 16.97 38.71
CA GLN A 406 25.95 17.48 39.73
C GLN A 406 25.36 16.42 40.68
N ILE A 407 26.18 15.53 41.26
CA ILE A 407 25.82 14.80 42.49
C ILE A 407 27.02 14.70 43.44
N GLU A 408 27.23 15.73 44.26
CA GLU A 408 27.80 15.55 45.61
C GLU A 408 27.35 16.71 46.52
N GLN A 409 27.02 16.39 47.79
CA GLN A 409 26.41 17.29 48.81
C GLN A 409 24.92 17.62 48.54
N THR A 410 23.96 17.49 49.48
CA THR A 410 24.03 17.26 50.94
C THR A 410 22.82 16.43 51.42
N ALA A 411 22.90 15.85 52.62
CA ALA A 411 21.86 14.99 53.20
C ALA A 411 20.87 15.73 54.15
N GLU A 412 19.87 14.96 54.62
CA GLU A 412 19.03 15.12 55.83
C GLU A 412 17.57 15.66 55.72
N VAL A 413 16.63 14.71 55.92
CA VAL A 413 15.46 14.69 56.83
C VAL A 413 14.50 15.91 56.90
N VAL A 414 13.21 15.68 56.58
CA VAL A 414 12.00 15.82 57.44
C VAL A 414 10.76 15.28 56.69
N ALA A 415 9.70 14.90 57.42
CA ALA A 415 8.54 14.16 56.91
C ALA A 415 7.28 15.02 56.58
N THR A 416 6.28 14.39 55.93
CA THR A 416 4.88 14.83 55.68
C THR A 416 4.72 16.10 54.82
N ASP A 417 3.92 16.12 53.75
CA ASP A 417 2.47 15.83 53.74
C ASP A 417 1.90 15.48 52.34
N PHE A 418 0.61 15.11 52.25
CA PHE A 418 -0.11 14.85 50.99
C PHE A 418 -0.57 16.15 50.28
N MET A 419 -0.21 16.36 48.99
CA MET A 419 -0.90 17.31 48.10
C MET A 419 -1.03 16.82 46.64
N ASP A 420 -2.06 17.34 45.95
CA ASP A 420 -2.59 16.94 44.63
C ASP A 420 -1.70 17.41 43.45
N PRO A 421 -1.35 16.55 42.46
CA PRO A 421 -0.56 16.95 41.29
C PRO A 421 -1.41 17.66 40.22
N ARG A 422 -1.89 18.85 40.55
CA ARG A 422 -2.27 19.90 39.60
C ARG A 422 -1.62 21.21 40.05
N ASP A 423 -1.03 21.92 39.09
CA ASP A 423 -0.19 23.10 39.29
C ASP A 423 1.16 22.83 40.00
N ILE A 424 2.14 22.36 39.23
CA ILE A 424 3.45 23.02 39.01
C ILE A 424 3.95 22.51 37.65
N VAL A 425 3.93 23.39 36.64
CA VAL A 425 4.68 23.23 35.39
C VAL A 425 5.27 24.59 35.06
N ASP A 426 6.37 24.94 35.74
CA ASP A 426 7.25 25.99 35.24
C ASP A 426 8.02 25.46 34.02
N PRO A 427 8.17 26.26 32.95
CA PRO A 427 8.87 25.83 31.76
C PRO A 427 10.38 25.77 32.00
N LEU A 428 10.96 24.57 31.88
CA LEU A 428 12.40 24.38 31.77
C LEU A 428 12.95 25.21 30.60
N PRO A 429 14.10 25.92 30.75
CA PRO A 429 14.67 26.69 29.65
C PRO A 429 15.23 25.78 28.55
N ASP A 430 14.95 26.13 27.30
CA ASP A 430 15.54 25.51 26.11
C ASP A 430 17.06 25.75 26.06
N THR A 431 17.86 24.77 26.46
CA THR A 431 19.32 24.75 26.25
C THR A 431 19.75 23.94 25.02
N ALA A 432 18.81 23.65 24.11
CA ALA A 432 19.12 23.07 22.81
C ALA A 432 19.60 24.17 21.84
N ALA A 433 20.90 24.25 21.58
CA ALA A 433 21.45 25.17 20.59
C ALA A 433 20.81 24.94 19.21
N PRO A 434 20.21 25.96 18.57
CA PRO A 434 19.46 25.77 17.33
C PRO A 434 20.41 25.58 16.15
N LEU A 435 20.68 24.31 15.79
CA LEU A 435 21.23 23.93 14.48
C LEU A 435 20.17 24.08 13.38
N VAL A 436 19.66 25.31 13.23
CA VAL A 436 18.87 25.73 12.07
C VAL A 436 19.85 26.11 10.97
N THR A 437 20.12 25.18 10.05
CA THR A 437 20.64 25.54 8.74
C THR A 437 19.55 26.33 8.01
N ASP A 438 19.74 27.64 7.91
CA ASP A 438 18.75 28.54 7.32
C ASP A 438 18.45 28.14 5.86
N ILE A 439 17.23 27.65 5.65
CA ILE A 439 16.77 27.15 4.34
C ILE A 439 16.79 28.32 3.34
N THR A 440 17.61 28.18 2.30
CA THR A 440 17.83 29.27 1.33
C THR A 440 16.55 29.59 0.56
N GLN A 441 16.44 30.83 0.05
CA GLN A 441 15.28 31.21 -0.74
C GLN A 441 15.11 30.35 -2.00
N GLU A 442 16.22 29.90 -2.60
CA GLU A 442 16.20 28.98 -3.75
C GLU A 442 15.60 27.61 -3.39
N GLN A 443 15.94 27.06 -2.22
CA GLN A 443 15.33 25.82 -1.72
C GLN A 443 13.82 25.98 -1.50
N LYS A 444 13.38 27.13 -0.96
CA LYS A 444 11.95 27.48 -0.80
C LYS A 444 11.24 27.54 -2.16
N ASP A 445 11.86 28.18 -3.16
CA ASP A 445 11.28 28.33 -4.51
C ASP A 445 11.25 27.02 -5.32
N VAL A 446 12.22 26.12 -5.11
CA VAL A 446 12.19 24.75 -5.64
C VAL A 446 11.09 23.93 -4.97
N ALA A 447 11.02 23.94 -3.64
CA ALA A 447 9.96 23.25 -2.90
C ALA A 447 8.56 23.74 -3.31
N PHE A 448 8.37 25.05 -3.52
CA PHE A 448 7.10 25.62 -3.96
C PHE A 448 6.72 25.18 -5.38
N ARG A 449 7.68 25.07 -6.31
CA ARG A 449 7.45 24.54 -7.67
C ARG A 449 7.10 23.05 -7.67
N LEU A 450 7.80 22.25 -6.87
CA LEU A 450 7.49 20.83 -6.67
C LEU A 450 6.09 20.64 -6.06
N LEU A 451 5.76 21.40 -5.01
CA LEU A 451 4.47 21.37 -4.34
C LEU A 451 3.32 21.80 -5.27
N LYS A 452 3.53 22.82 -6.12
CA LYS A 452 2.55 23.24 -7.13
C LYS A 452 2.28 22.14 -8.16
N SER A 453 3.32 21.45 -8.62
CA SER A 453 3.22 20.33 -9.57
C SER A 453 2.56 19.10 -8.91
N TYR A 454 2.94 18.77 -7.68
CA TYR A 454 2.33 17.69 -6.90
C TYR A 454 0.84 17.95 -6.63
N ARG A 455 0.46 19.15 -6.17
CA ARG A 455 -0.95 19.53 -5.99
C ARG A 455 -1.75 19.50 -7.28
N LYS A 456 -1.15 19.87 -8.42
CA LYS A 456 -1.77 19.74 -9.73
C LYS A 456 -2.04 18.26 -10.04
N ARG A 457 -1.02 17.39 -9.91
CA ARG A 457 -1.14 15.95 -10.13
C ARG A 457 -2.12 15.26 -9.19
N ILE A 458 -2.13 15.60 -7.90
CA ILE A 458 -3.10 15.07 -6.94
C ILE A 458 -4.52 15.52 -7.28
N ARG A 459 -4.75 16.76 -7.71
CA ARG A 459 -6.08 17.18 -8.19
C ARG A 459 -6.49 16.47 -9.47
N GLU A 460 -5.55 16.23 -10.39
CA GLU A 460 -5.78 15.46 -11.61
C GLU A 460 -6.10 13.99 -11.27
N GLN A 461 -5.39 13.40 -10.30
CA GLN A 461 -5.56 12.02 -9.86
C GLN A 461 -6.79 11.81 -8.95
N GLU A 462 -7.13 12.77 -8.08
CA GLU A 462 -8.41 12.80 -7.35
C GLU A 462 -9.57 12.97 -8.35
N LEU A 463 -9.41 13.80 -9.40
CA LEU A 463 -10.39 13.95 -10.48
C LEU A 463 -10.50 12.69 -11.36
N GLU A 464 -9.42 11.92 -11.53
CA GLU A 464 -9.42 10.61 -12.21
C GLU A 464 -10.05 9.51 -11.34
N ASN A 465 -9.68 9.41 -10.07
CA ASN A 465 -10.23 8.42 -9.13
C ASN A 465 -11.69 8.70 -8.75
N SER A 466 -12.16 9.94 -8.88
CA SER A 466 -13.57 10.32 -8.68
C SER A 466 -14.39 10.34 -9.97
N LYS A 467 -13.86 9.86 -11.11
CA LYS A 467 -14.66 9.68 -12.33
C LYS A 467 -15.75 8.65 -12.07
N SER A 468 -17.00 9.12 -12.04
CA SER A 468 -18.16 8.24 -12.20
C SER A 468 -18.07 7.51 -13.54
N ALA A 469 -18.68 6.33 -13.66
CA ALA A 469 -18.69 5.58 -14.92
C ALA A 469 -19.31 6.39 -16.09
N SER A 470 -20.21 7.34 -15.80
CA SER A 470 -20.72 8.32 -16.76
C SER A 470 -19.64 9.27 -17.27
N ARG A 471 -18.63 9.61 -16.46
CA ARG A 471 -17.52 10.49 -16.84
C ARG A 471 -16.49 9.82 -17.75
N GLU A 472 -16.15 8.56 -17.51
CA GLU A 472 -15.26 7.80 -18.42
C GLU A 472 -15.91 7.61 -19.80
N ILE A 473 -17.20 7.28 -19.83
CA ILE A 473 -17.99 7.20 -21.07
C ILE A 473 -18.02 8.56 -21.79
N TYR A 474 -18.20 9.66 -21.05
CA TYR A 474 -18.15 11.01 -21.61
C TYR A 474 -16.77 11.34 -22.21
N ASP A 475 -15.68 11.11 -21.47
CA ASP A 475 -14.32 11.42 -21.92
C ASP A 475 -13.98 10.63 -23.20
N SER A 476 -14.40 9.36 -23.30
CA SER A 476 -14.25 8.52 -24.51
C SER A 476 -15.02 9.06 -25.73
N TYR A 477 -16.28 9.49 -25.54
CA TYR A 477 -17.04 10.13 -26.62
C TYR A 477 -16.51 11.51 -26.99
N PHE A 478 -15.99 12.26 -26.02
CA PHE A 478 -15.36 13.57 -26.25
C PHE A 478 -14.12 13.43 -27.12
N GLU A 479 -13.22 12.49 -26.81
CA GLU A 479 -12.04 12.19 -27.64
C GLU A 479 -12.45 11.73 -29.05
N THR A 480 -13.49 10.91 -29.17
CA THR A 480 -14.02 10.50 -30.48
C THR A 480 -14.51 11.70 -31.30
N CYS A 481 -15.32 12.58 -30.70
CA CYS A 481 -15.77 13.82 -31.32
C CYS A 481 -14.60 14.76 -31.66
N LEU A 482 -13.61 14.89 -30.78
CA LEU A 482 -12.44 15.75 -30.98
C LEU A 482 -11.61 15.29 -32.19
N ASN A 483 -11.28 14.00 -32.26
CA ASN A 483 -10.55 13.43 -33.39
C ASN A 483 -11.30 13.62 -34.72
N MET A 484 -12.62 13.41 -34.73
CA MET A 484 -13.45 13.66 -35.92
C MET A 484 -13.55 15.15 -36.29
N ALA A 485 -13.49 16.06 -35.32
CA ALA A 485 -13.49 17.50 -35.57
C ALA A 485 -12.13 18.05 -36.02
N LEU A 486 -11.04 17.31 -35.78
CA LEU A 486 -9.68 17.65 -36.24
C LEU A 486 -9.38 17.07 -37.63
N ASP A 487 -10.01 15.96 -38.03
CA ASP A 487 -9.89 15.40 -39.38
C ASP A 487 -10.66 16.25 -40.42
N THR A 488 -9.94 17.17 -41.06
CA THR A 488 -10.46 18.07 -42.10
C THR A 488 -10.94 17.36 -43.37
N LYS A 489 -10.57 16.08 -43.57
CA LYS A 489 -11.10 15.26 -44.69
C LYS A 489 -12.47 14.67 -44.35
N ARG A 490 -12.75 14.42 -43.07
CA ARG A 490 -14.05 13.89 -42.61
C ARG A 490 -15.05 15.00 -42.29
N MET A 491 -14.60 16.15 -41.81
CA MET A 491 -15.48 17.21 -41.32
C MET A 491 -14.92 18.62 -41.57
N GLN A 492 -15.69 19.46 -42.27
CA GLN A 492 -15.29 20.83 -42.60
C GLN A 492 -16.01 21.86 -41.73
N TRP A 493 -15.23 22.74 -41.10
CA TRP A 493 -15.71 23.79 -40.20
C TRP A 493 -15.45 25.19 -40.80
N PRO A 494 -16.39 25.77 -41.56
CA PRO A 494 -16.25 27.16 -42.02
C PRO A 494 -16.23 28.14 -40.82
N HIS A 495 -15.64 29.31 -41.03
CA HIS A 495 -15.45 30.31 -39.98
C HIS A 495 -16.79 30.82 -39.44
N GLY A 496 -17.12 30.43 -38.20
CA GLY A 496 -18.46 30.65 -37.62
C GLY A 496 -18.82 29.57 -36.60
N PHE A 497 -18.02 29.47 -35.52
CA PHE A 497 -17.90 28.28 -34.66
C PHE A 497 -19.10 27.92 -33.74
N TYR A 498 -20.36 28.24 -34.08
CA TYR A 498 -21.50 27.90 -33.22
C TYR A 498 -21.76 26.39 -33.16
N TYR A 499 -21.97 25.71 -34.30
CA TYR A 499 -22.24 24.26 -34.29
C TYR A 499 -21.07 23.45 -33.73
N ARG A 500 -19.81 23.83 -34.01
CA ARG A 500 -18.63 23.15 -33.47
C ARG A 500 -18.60 23.13 -31.93
N LYS A 501 -19.10 24.19 -31.28
CA LYS A 501 -19.22 24.25 -29.82
C LYS A 501 -20.32 23.34 -29.28
N LEU A 502 -21.45 23.23 -29.97
CA LEU A 502 -22.50 22.25 -29.62
C LEU A 502 -22.01 20.81 -29.83
N TYR A 503 -21.30 20.56 -30.93
CA TYR A 503 -20.75 19.26 -31.28
C TYR A 503 -19.72 18.78 -30.25
N LEU A 504 -18.64 19.53 -30.03
CA LEU A 504 -17.60 19.15 -29.06
C LEU A 504 -18.08 19.23 -27.61
N GLY A 505 -18.99 20.15 -27.29
CA GLY A 505 -19.42 20.40 -25.91
C GLY A 505 -20.60 19.59 -25.43
N LEU A 506 -21.49 19.11 -26.31
CA LEU A 506 -22.81 18.59 -25.89
C LEU A 506 -23.21 17.26 -26.53
N VAL A 507 -22.69 16.92 -27.72
CA VAL A 507 -22.93 15.60 -28.33
C VAL A 507 -22.38 14.45 -27.46
N PRO A 508 -21.16 14.55 -26.85
CA PRO A 508 -20.68 13.55 -25.90
C PRO A 508 -21.59 13.36 -24.67
N HIS A 509 -22.22 14.43 -24.15
CA HIS A 509 -23.20 14.30 -23.06
C HIS A 509 -24.46 13.53 -23.50
N LEU A 510 -24.97 13.75 -24.72
CA LEU A 510 -26.12 13.02 -25.26
C LEU A 510 -25.82 11.55 -25.52
N LEU A 511 -24.63 11.25 -26.08
CA LEU A 511 -24.14 9.88 -26.27
C LEU A 511 -23.97 9.15 -24.93
N THR A 512 -23.46 9.84 -23.91
CA THR A 512 -23.34 9.32 -22.54
C THR A 512 -24.71 8.96 -21.95
N CYS A 513 -25.72 9.82 -22.12
CA CYS A 513 -27.10 9.53 -21.68
C CYS A 513 -27.65 8.27 -22.37
N ALA A 514 -27.55 8.19 -23.70
CA ALA A 514 -28.02 7.04 -24.45
C ALA A 514 -27.30 5.73 -24.07
N LYS A 515 -25.99 5.80 -23.79
CA LYS A 515 -25.18 4.64 -23.41
C LYS A 515 -25.48 4.14 -22.01
N ALA A 516 -25.67 5.02 -21.04
CA ALA A 516 -26.04 4.65 -19.67
C ALA A 516 -27.39 3.92 -19.62
N ILE A 517 -28.38 4.40 -20.40
CA ILE A 517 -29.69 3.74 -20.51
C ILE A 517 -29.56 2.37 -21.20
N GLU A 518 -28.69 2.23 -22.20
CA GLU A 518 -28.41 0.93 -22.82
C GLU A 518 -27.87 -0.07 -21.79
N LEU A 519 -26.89 0.34 -20.97
CA LEU A 519 -26.30 -0.49 -19.92
C LEU A 519 -27.31 -0.88 -18.84
N TYR A 520 -28.14 0.07 -18.39
CA TYR A 520 -29.26 -0.19 -17.48
C TYR A 520 -30.22 -1.24 -18.04
N ALA A 521 -30.70 -1.05 -19.27
CA ALA A 521 -31.67 -1.95 -19.87
C ALA A 521 -31.08 -3.35 -20.17
N GLN A 522 -29.78 -3.46 -20.44
CA GLN A 522 -29.07 -4.75 -20.52
C GLN A 522 -28.99 -5.46 -19.15
N SER A 523 -28.70 -4.71 -18.08
CA SER A 523 -28.63 -5.24 -16.71
C SER A 523 -29.99 -5.76 -16.23
N GLU A 524 -31.03 -4.93 -16.29
CA GLU A 524 -32.39 -5.32 -15.89
C GLU A 524 -32.95 -6.47 -16.72
N LYS A 525 -32.66 -6.51 -18.03
CA LYS A 525 -33.03 -7.63 -18.89
C LYS A 525 -32.35 -8.93 -18.45
N THR A 526 -31.11 -8.87 -17.99
CA THR A 526 -30.36 -10.03 -17.51
C THR A 526 -30.94 -10.54 -16.19
N LYS A 527 -31.21 -9.65 -15.23
CA LYS A 527 -31.90 -9.99 -13.96
C LYS A 527 -33.27 -10.61 -14.20
N THR A 528 -34.09 -9.99 -15.05
CA THR A 528 -35.44 -10.48 -15.39
C THR A 528 -35.39 -11.87 -16.06
N LYS A 529 -34.34 -12.15 -16.86
CA LYS A 529 -34.10 -13.47 -17.46
C LYS A 529 -33.55 -14.50 -16.46
N GLN A 530 -32.91 -14.06 -15.38
CA GLN A 530 -32.38 -14.94 -14.34
C GLN A 530 -33.49 -15.44 -13.43
N GLY A 531 -34.38 -14.57 -12.92
CA GLY A 531 -35.56 -14.99 -12.15
C GLY A 531 -36.41 -16.02 -12.90
N TYR A 532 -36.67 -15.78 -14.20
CA TYR A 532 -37.37 -16.72 -15.09
C TYR A 532 -36.74 -18.14 -15.16
N LYS A 533 -35.44 -18.30 -14.85
CA LYS A 533 -34.75 -19.60 -14.82
C LYS A 533 -34.69 -20.24 -13.44
N GLU A 534 -34.79 -19.44 -12.39
CA GLU A 534 -34.71 -19.89 -11.00
C GLU A 534 -36.08 -20.39 -10.55
N ASP A 535 -37.16 -19.65 -10.85
CA ASP A 535 -38.54 -20.09 -10.61
C ASP A 535 -38.92 -21.31 -11.46
N GLY A 536 -38.36 -21.44 -12.67
CA GLY A 536 -38.54 -22.62 -13.52
C GLY A 536 -37.87 -23.90 -12.99
N LYS A 537 -37.14 -23.84 -11.88
CA LYS A 537 -36.51 -24.98 -11.19
C LYS A 537 -37.03 -25.21 -9.79
N GLN A 538 -37.57 -24.19 -9.13
CA GLN A 538 -38.17 -24.31 -7.81
C GLN A 538 -39.63 -24.78 -7.96
N GLY A 539 -39.92 -26.02 -7.56
CA GLY A 539 -41.27 -26.58 -7.69
C GLY A 539 -42.32 -25.75 -6.94
N TYR A 540 -43.45 -25.50 -7.62
CA TYR A 540 -44.67 -24.80 -7.18
C TYR A 540 -44.82 -24.58 -5.66
N LYS A 541 -44.77 -23.31 -5.25
CA LYS A 541 -45.48 -22.82 -4.06
C LYS A 541 -46.68 -21.99 -4.53
N GLU A 542 -47.87 -22.30 -4.03
CA GLU A 542 -49.13 -21.83 -4.64
C GLU A 542 -49.50 -20.38 -4.29
N ASP A 543 -48.83 -19.75 -3.32
CA ASP A 543 -49.18 -18.41 -2.80
C ASP A 543 -48.53 -17.22 -3.54
N GLU A 544 -47.47 -17.42 -4.33
CA GLU A 544 -46.89 -16.37 -5.19
C GLU A 544 -47.13 -16.67 -6.67
N LYS A 545 -48.33 -16.34 -7.15
CA LYS A 545 -48.56 -16.14 -8.59
C LYS A 545 -47.80 -14.90 -9.07
N LEU A 546 -46.51 -15.08 -9.38
CA LEU A 546 -45.76 -14.15 -10.21
C LEU A 546 -46.54 -13.90 -11.50
N ASP A 547 -46.90 -12.64 -11.72
CA ASP A 547 -47.62 -12.21 -12.91
C ASP A 547 -46.69 -12.33 -14.14
N TYR A 548 -46.78 -13.48 -14.81
CA TYR A 548 -46.04 -13.80 -16.02
C TYR A 548 -46.30 -12.80 -17.16
N ASP A 549 -47.49 -12.19 -17.22
CA ASP A 549 -47.82 -11.20 -18.24
C ASP A 549 -47.16 -9.85 -17.92
N SER A 550 -47.12 -9.43 -16.65
CA SER A 550 -46.33 -8.28 -16.19
C SER A 550 -44.82 -8.47 -16.43
N LEU A 551 -44.26 -9.66 -16.14
CA LEU A 551 -42.85 -9.96 -16.44
C LEU A 551 -42.54 -9.93 -17.95
N LYS A 552 -43.45 -10.48 -18.77
CA LYS A 552 -43.36 -10.47 -20.23
C LYS A 552 -43.49 -9.05 -20.79
N GLN A 553 -44.37 -8.22 -20.23
CA GLN A 553 -44.49 -6.81 -20.55
C GLN A 553 -43.19 -6.06 -20.23
N LYS A 554 -42.65 -6.19 -19.01
CA LYS A 554 -41.37 -5.57 -18.61
C LYS A 554 -40.22 -5.99 -19.53
N MET A 555 -40.15 -7.27 -19.93
CA MET A 555 -39.16 -7.77 -20.89
C MET A 555 -39.31 -7.13 -22.29
N ASN A 556 -40.55 -6.98 -22.78
CA ASN A 556 -40.83 -6.31 -24.06
C ASN A 556 -40.46 -4.83 -24.02
N GLU A 557 -40.77 -4.13 -22.93
CA GLU A 557 -40.42 -2.72 -22.72
C GLU A 557 -38.90 -2.51 -22.70
N LEU A 558 -38.15 -3.36 -21.99
CA LEU A 558 -36.68 -3.33 -21.98
C LEU A 558 -36.09 -3.61 -23.38
N VAL A 559 -36.67 -4.52 -24.16
CA VAL A 559 -36.27 -4.78 -25.55
C VAL A 559 -36.54 -3.58 -26.45
N ASP A 560 -37.65 -2.86 -26.26
CA ASP A 560 -37.95 -1.64 -27.00
C ASP A 560 -37.00 -0.49 -26.65
N ILE A 561 -36.74 -0.25 -25.35
CA ILE A 561 -35.73 0.72 -24.88
C ILE A 561 -34.38 0.45 -25.56
N LEU A 562 -33.92 -0.80 -25.61
CA LEU A 562 -32.66 -1.17 -26.28
C LEU A 562 -32.67 -0.91 -27.80
N LYS A 563 -33.82 -1.08 -28.47
CA LYS A 563 -33.96 -0.72 -29.90
C LYS A 563 -33.88 0.80 -30.10
N VAL A 564 -34.53 1.58 -29.24
CA VAL A 564 -34.49 3.05 -29.27
C VAL A 564 -33.08 3.56 -28.98
N CYS A 565 -32.40 3.05 -27.94
CA CYS A 565 -30.99 3.35 -27.64
C CYS A 565 -30.10 3.18 -28.89
N LYS A 566 -30.18 2.04 -29.58
CA LYS A 566 -29.36 1.75 -30.76
C LYS A 566 -29.67 2.67 -31.94
N LYS A 567 -30.95 2.91 -32.22
CA LYS A 567 -31.38 3.84 -33.29
C LYS A 567 -30.95 5.28 -33.01
N LEU A 568 -30.96 5.68 -31.74
CA LEU A 568 -30.59 7.03 -31.30
C LEU A 568 -29.07 7.22 -31.29
N ALA A 569 -28.31 6.23 -30.82
CA ALA A 569 -26.85 6.20 -30.87
C ALA A 569 -26.33 6.30 -32.32
N LEU A 570 -26.91 5.58 -33.29
CA LEU A 570 -26.54 5.69 -34.71
C LEU A 570 -26.81 7.08 -35.32
N ARG A 571 -27.78 7.84 -34.77
CA ARG A 571 -28.12 9.19 -35.26
C ARG A 571 -27.40 10.31 -34.52
N LEU A 572 -26.93 10.05 -33.29
CA LEU A 572 -26.01 10.89 -32.52
C LEU A 572 -24.54 10.55 -32.75
N ASP A 573 -24.26 9.50 -33.54
CA ASP A 573 -22.90 9.05 -33.81
C ASP A 573 -22.04 10.23 -34.32
N PRO A 574 -20.80 10.40 -33.84
CA PRO A 574 -19.93 11.51 -34.25
C PRO A 574 -19.75 11.65 -35.77
N SER A 575 -19.89 10.56 -36.54
CA SER A 575 -19.82 10.54 -38.01
C SER A 575 -21.16 10.75 -38.74
N SER A 576 -22.26 10.94 -38.02
CA SER A 576 -23.62 11.00 -38.56
C SER A 576 -23.85 12.21 -39.49
N GLU A 577 -24.81 12.05 -40.40
CA GLU A 577 -25.20 13.09 -41.36
C GLU A 577 -25.74 14.37 -40.69
N VAL A 578 -26.31 14.27 -39.49
CA VAL A 578 -26.78 15.44 -38.71
C VAL A 578 -25.61 16.37 -38.39
N HIS A 579 -24.46 15.80 -38.02
CA HIS A 579 -23.27 16.57 -37.68
C HIS A 579 -22.53 17.08 -38.93
N LYS A 580 -22.38 16.26 -39.98
CA LYS A 580 -21.79 16.70 -41.26
C LYS A 580 -22.56 17.85 -41.91
N LYS A 581 -23.90 17.75 -41.93
CA LYS A 581 -24.79 18.78 -42.46
C LYS A 581 -24.96 19.98 -41.52
N ARG A 582 -24.48 19.86 -40.26
CA ARG A 582 -24.58 20.87 -39.19
C ARG A 582 -26.04 21.25 -38.90
N ASP A 583 -26.91 20.25 -38.94
CA ASP A 583 -28.36 20.42 -38.77
C ASP A 583 -28.71 20.64 -37.28
N ILE A 584 -29.06 21.88 -36.95
CA ILE A 584 -29.42 22.31 -35.59
C ILE A 584 -30.81 21.82 -35.21
N GLU A 585 -31.77 21.79 -36.14
CA GLU A 585 -33.14 21.34 -35.85
C GLU A 585 -33.19 19.80 -35.75
N GLY A 586 -32.42 19.10 -36.58
CA GLY A 586 -32.15 17.68 -36.43
C GLY A 586 -31.50 17.34 -35.08
N LEU A 587 -30.52 18.14 -34.63
CA LEU A 587 -29.92 17.97 -33.30
C LEU A 587 -30.92 18.25 -32.16
N LYS A 588 -31.72 19.32 -32.22
CA LYS A 588 -32.80 19.57 -31.24
C LYS A 588 -33.80 18.43 -31.17
N LYS A 589 -34.18 17.85 -32.31
CA LYS A 589 -35.04 16.67 -32.36
C LYS A 589 -34.40 15.49 -31.65
N LEU A 590 -33.10 15.24 -31.85
CA LEU A 590 -32.37 14.19 -31.14
C LEU A 590 -32.32 14.43 -29.63
N VAL A 591 -32.13 15.67 -29.16
CA VAL A 591 -32.18 15.98 -27.71
C VAL A 591 -33.53 15.59 -27.09
N ARG A 592 -34.64 15.92 -27.76
CA ARG A 592 -35.99 15.52 -27.31
C ARG A 592 -36.21 14.01 -27.35
N GLU A 593 -35.62 13.31 -28.31
CA GLU A 593 -35.65 11.83 -28.35
C GLU A 593 -34.82 11.21 -27.20
N VAL A 594 -33.71 11.82 -26.79
CA VAL A 594 -32.94 11.41 -25.59
C VAL A 594 -33.73 11.71 -24.31
N GLU A 595 -34.35 12.88 -24.20
CA GLU A 595 -35.20 13.27 -23.06
C GLU A 595 -36.36 12.29 -22.85
N ALA A 596 -37.10 11.97 -23.93
CA ALA A 596 -38.18 10.98 -23.90
C ALA A 596 -37.67 9.58 -23.51
N LEU A 597 -36.44 9.21 -23.89
CA LEU A 597 -35.83 7.93 -23.53
C LEU A 597 -35.39 7.89 -22.05
N VAL A 598 -34.83 8.99 -21.51
CA VAL A 598 -34.48 9.13 -20.08
C VAL A 598 -35.74 8.99 -19.22
N ASN A 599 -36.85 9.61 -19.62
CA ASN A 599 -38.11 9.57 -18.88
C ASN A 599 -38.82 8.19 -18.90
N ARG A 600 -38.34 7.21 -19.68
CA ARG A 600 -38.82 5.81 -19.66
C ARG A 600 -38.13 4.94 -18.62
N VAL A 601 -37.12 5.47 -17.91
CA VAL A 601 -36.36 4.75 -16.88
C VAL A 601 -36.80 5.24 -15.49
N PRO A 602 -36.98 4.36 -14.48
CA PRO A 602 -37.34 4.78 -13.14
C PRO A 602 -36.31 5.74 -12.53
N SER A 603 -36.75 6.82 -11.90
CA SER A 603 -35.87 7.84 -11.32
C SER A 603 -34.95 7.31 -10.21
N GLY A 604 -35.28 6.17 -9.60
CA GLY A 604 -34.45 5.45 -8.63
C GLY A 604 -33.36 4.55 -9.24
N ALA A 605 -33.19 4.51 -10.56
CA ALA A 605 -32.25 3.61 -11.25
C ALA A 605 -30.75 3.94 -11.07
N GLY A 606 -30.39 4.94 -10.25
CA GLY A 606 -29.00 5.29 -9.96
C GLY A 606 -28.22 5.90 -11.14
N LEU A 607 -28.91 6.38 -12.18
CA LEU A 607 -28.27 6.90 -13.39
C LEU A 607 -27.87 8.37 -13.24
N ASP A 608 -26.56 8.61 -13.09
CA ASP A 608 -25.93 9.94 -13.14
C ASP A 608 -25.90 10.53 -14.57
N ILE A 609 -27.10 10.75 -15.14
CA ILE A 609 -27.30 11.29 -16.49
C ILE A 609 -28.20 12.52 -16.53
N HIS A 610 -28.91 12.83 -15.45
CA HIS A 610 -29.80 14.00 -15.42
C HIS A 610 -29.03 15.31 -15.65
N PHE A 611 -27.83 15.46 -15.06
CA PHE A 611 -26.93 16.60 -15.32
C PHE A 611 -26.54 16.71 -16.80
N ASN A 612 -26.15 15.59 -17.41
CA ASN A 612 -25.74 15.50 -18.81
C ASN A 612 -26.88 15.90 -19.76
N LEU A 613 -28.11 15.44 -19.49
CA LEU A 613 -29.31 15.82 -20.25
C LEU A 613 -29.65 17.30 -20.07
N GLN A 614 -29.71 17.80 -18.84
CA GLN A 614 -30.08 19.19 -18.54
C GLN A 614 -29.13 20.19 -19.20
N LEU A 615 -27.82 19.89 -19.23
CA LEU A 615 -26.83 20.71 -19.90
C LEU A 615 -27.09 20.80 -21.41
N ALA A 616 -27.43 19.67 -22.05
CA ALA A 616 -27.76 19.62 -23.47
C ALA A 616 -29.08 20.35 -23.80
N ILE A 617 -30.16 20.15 -23.00
CA ILE A 617 -31.43 20.87 -23.16
C ILE A 617 -31.22 22.38 -23.01
N LYS A 618 -30.51 22.81 -21.97
CA LYS A 618 -30.25 24.24 -21.69
C LYS A 618 -29.44 24.93 -22.80
N ALA A 619 -28.55 24.23 -23.49
CA ALA A 619 -27.66 24.84 -24.48
C ALA A 619 -28.06 24.60 -25.96
N ILE A 620 -28.88 23.59 -26.27
CA ILE A 620 -29.36 23.28 -27.64
C ILE A 620 -30.81 23.73 -27.86
N ILE A 621 -31.69 23.52 -26.87
CA ILE A 621 -33.13 23.81 -27.00
C ILE A 621 -33.45 25.24 -26.55
N THR A 622 -32.86 25.68 -25.44
CA THR A 622 -33.14 27.02 -24.88
C THR A 622 -32.38 28.09 -25.66
N LYS A 623 -33.07 29.13 -26.16
CA LYS A 623 -32.42 30.26 -26.84
C LYS A 623 -31.53 31.03 -25.83
N PRO A 624 -30.30 31.41 -26.20
CA PRO A 624 -29.45 32.19 -25.30
C PRO A 624 -30.05 33.57 -25.03
N THR A 625 -30.30 33.89 -23.76
CA THR A 625 -30.67 35.24 -23.33
C THR A 625 -29.51 36.21 -23.59
N PRO A 626 -29.77 37.43 -24.10
CA PRO A 626 -28.71 38.41 -24.34
C PRO A 626 -27.95 38.72 -23.04
N LYS A 627 -26.62 38.82 -23.13
CA LYS A 627 -25.77 39.07 -21.96
C LYS A 627 -26.11 40.42 -21.32
N ALA A 628 -26.26 40.42 -19.99
CA ALA A 628 -26.41 41.65 -19.22
C ALA A 628 -25.25 42.62 -19.46
N LYS A 629 -25.54 43.92 -19.38
CA LYS A 629 -24.57 45.02 -19.63
C LYS A 629 -23.32 44.87 -18.77
N SER A 630 -22.18 45.29 -19.30
CA SER A 630 -20.89 45.31 -18.59
C SER A 630 -21.00 46.07 -17.27
N LYS A 631 -20.48 45.49 -16.18
CA LYS A 631 -20.34 46.19 -14.90
C LYS A 631 -19.49 47.46 -15.10
N PRO A 632 -19.80 48.58 -14.42
CA PRO A 632 -19.00 49.79 -14.50
C PRO A 632 -17.57 49.55 -14.01
N LYS A 633 -16.61 50.30 -14.56
CA LYS A 633 -15.23 50.30 -14.06
C LYS A 633 -15.20 50.86 -12.64
N LEU A 634 -14.49 50.19 -11.74
CA LEU A 634 -14.17 50.71 -10.41
C LEU A 634 -13.17 51.86 -10.60
N ASN A 635 -13.49 53.06 -10.08
CA ASN A 635 -12.54 54.16 -10.06
C ASN A 635 -11.60 53.95 -8.87
N MET A 636 -10.29 54.12 -9.08
CA MET A 636 -9.23 53.94 -8.08
C MET A 636 -8.42 55.23 -7.94
N GLU A 637 -9.11 56.37 -7.94
CA GLU A 637 -8.58 57.70 -7.68
C GLU A 637 -9.45 58.31 -6.59
N ASP A 638 -8.97 58.20 -5.34
CA ASP A 638 -9.28 59.03 -4.15
C ASP A 638 -8.80 58.23 -2.91
N ASP A 639 -7.52 58.39 -2.54
CA ASP A 639 -6.96 58.19 -1.18
C ASP A 639 -5.43 58.48 -1.15
N LEU A 640 -5.03 59.65 -1.66
CA LEU A 640 -3.66 60.18 -1.47
C LEU A 640 -3.70 61.72 -1.30
N SER A 641 -4.28 62.19 -0.19
CA SER A 641 -4.09 63.57 0.27
C SER A 641 -4.26 63.73 1.79
N TYR A 642 -3.13 64.03 2.45
CA TYR A 642 -2.95 64.47 3.85
C TYR A 642 -3.13 63.46 4.97
#